data_AF-A0A1Q7NJN6-F1
#
_entry.id   AF-A0A1Q7NJN6-F1
#
_cell.length_a   1.000
_cell.length_b   1.000
_cell.length_c   1.000
_cell.angle_alpha   90.00
_cell.angle_beta   90.00
_cell.angle_gamma   90.00
#
_symmetry.space_group_name_H-M   'P 1'
#
loop_
_entity.id
_entity.type
_entity.pdbx_description
1 polymer ?
#
loop_
_entity_poly.entity_id
_entity_poly.type
_entity_poly.pdbx_seq_one_letter_code
_entity_poly.pdbx_strand_id
1 'polypeptide(L)'
;MAAQKVGSELSEQSVSISIAEPIDFVEIFSEQEMRLLFLSVEPNALHQRKARIALSDDRTLEATLDFDTSWPSLQVIYSDPSLASEALSRAEETQLHHRDTENHRVSTEKNRNQQQPRAIYQFIEGMKQWLLSLRFMLRPELITVCLSLILIAALLLVRMHVPVVSASELLRRSTTADEVSAGEPGTVIHRTVNIEERRLDGSNPTVRSRVEIWQSAARGLKLRRLYDEQNHLVAGEWAKQDGTNMVYRRGVEPQPRTAPEVAVQAVIENGELWRLDASAATFNMLVEHREAITVDERSNTYILNYENSAANGPNGLLSASLTLTRGNLHAIEQRMIVVRNGDRREYRFSEAAFEKKSTGSVPPDVFQTDPELLPERTKSRTEDKTTAAIDSTDHKSPADAVASPELEIEVTYLLNRIKANLGEQVSLTRTAAGALRIEALAENDARKNEILRALSPVRNNPAVKVEVSTVAEALKRPSNGSKNATVREVEVANNRTPADAELRAYFSARLVGEAIDEEINRYTNRVMAHSRQALLHASALKKLATRFSPEQMHGLDAAAQAKWLAMIREQATGYQREVATLRQELRPIFNGSSAATDEVVTEANLAQSADRLVELSYANDEAVRAAFTISAEGKSAATITSAQFWRALSSAEKLAAAIQRVYQN
;
A
#
# COMPACT_ATOMS: atom_id res chain seq x y z
N MET A 1 0.46 -0.56 13.46
CA MET A 1 1.89 -0.31 13.16
C MET A 1 2.49 -1.56 12.54
N ALA A 2 3.57 -1.45 11.78
CA ALA A 2 4.35 -2.59 11.28
C ALA A 2 5.79 -2.45 11.74
N ALA A 3 6.44 -3.56 12.08
CA ALA A 3 7.82 -3.60 12.56
C ALA A 3 8.60 -4.69 11.83
N GLN A 4 9.87 -4.43 11.53
CA GLN A 4 10.79 -5.38 10.94
C GLN A 4 12.07 -5.40 11.79
N LYS A 5 12.51 -6.61 12.16
CA LYS A 5 13.85 -6.77 12.75
C LYS A 5 14.88 -6.74 11.63
N VAL A 6 15.78 -5.75 11.68
CA VAL A 6 16.94 -5.66 10.79
C VAL A 6 17.92 -6.78 11.13
N GLY A 7 18.45 -7.45 10.11
CA GLY A 7 19.42 -8.55 10.27
C GLY A 7 20.15 -8.93 8.98
N SER A 8 20.11 -8.06 7.98
CA SER A 8 20.77 -8.23 6.68
C SER A 8 21.09 -6.85 6.08
N GLU A 9 22.16 -6.80 5.28
CA GLU A 9 22.66 -5.61 4.57
C GLU A 9 21.55 -4.82 3.86
N LEU A 10 20.58 -5.52 3.28
CA LEU A 10 19.33 -4.92 2.81
C LEU A 10 18.16 -5.51 3.60
N SER A 11 17.27 -4.66 4.09
CA SER A 11 16.02 -5.01 4.76
C SER A 11 14.87 -4.24 4.08
N GLU A 12 13.96 -4.98 3.46
CA GLU A 12 12.79 -4.43 2.76
C GLU A 12 11.50 -4.84 3.47
N GLN A 13 10.59 -3.88 3.65
CA GLN A 13 9.26 -4.10 4.22
C GLN A 13 8.21 -3.37 3.38
N SER A 14 7.24 -4.12 2.84
CA SER A 14 6.08 -3.58 2.14
C SER A 14 4.82 -3.77 2.97
N VAL A 15 4.03 -2.70 3.11
CA VAL A 15 2.79 -2.68 3.89
C VAL A 15 1.66 -2.14 3.00
N SER A 16 0.67 -2.97 2.70
CA SER A 16 -0.57 -2.53 2.06
C SER A 16 -1.47 -1.88 3.12
N ILE A 17 -1.85 -0.62 2.91
CA ILE A 17 -2.60 0.18 3.87
C ILE A 17 -4.10 0.09 3.55
N SER A 18 -4.75 -0.94 4.08
CA SER A 18 -6.20 -1.17 3.96
C SER A 18 -7.01 -0.28 4.91
N ILE A 19 -6.76 1.03 4.92
CA ILE A 19 -7.49 2.01 5.75
C ILE A 19 -8.46 2.76 4.84
N ALA A 20 -9.73 2.83 5.23
CA ALA A 20 -10.78 3.52 4.47
C ALA A 20 -10.75 5.06 4.63
N GLU A 21 -9.93 5.57 5.55
CA GLU A 21 -9.64 6.98 5.74
C GLU A 21 -8.42 7.39 4.90
N PRO A 22 -8.39 8.61 4.33
CA PRO A 22 -7.21 9.11 3.62
C PRO A 22 -6.00 9.17 4.57
N ILE A 23 -4.83 8.84 4.03
CA ILE A 23 -3.56 8.91 4.76
C ILE A 23 -3.06 10.34 4.71
N ASP A 24 -3.00 11.03 5.86
CA ASP A 24 -2.47 12.39 5.90
C ASP A 24 -0.91 12.43 5.99
N PHE A 25 -0.29 11.43 6.64
CA PHE A 25 1.17 11.27 6.73
C PHE A 25 1.59 9.85 7.12
N VAL A 26 2.89 9.56 6.97
CA VAL A 26 3.55 8.31 7.40
C VAL A 26 4.79 8.63 8.24
N GLU A 27 5.02 7.85 9.29
CA GLU A 27 6.19 7.92 10.17
C GLU A 27 6.88 6.56 10.26
N ILE A 28 8.21 6.55 10.32
CA ILE A 28 9.03 5.36 10.53
C ILE A 28 9.95 5.62 11.74
N PHE A 29 10.00 4.66 12.66
CA PHE A 29 10.73 4.76 13.92
C PHE A 29 11.79 3.66 14.04
N SER A 30 12.85 3.91 14.82
CA SER A 30 13.75 2.87 15.31
C SER A 30 13.13 2.11 16.49
N GLU A 31 13.79 1.03 16.93
CA GLU A 31 13.44 0.30 18.17
C GLU A 31 13.58 1.16 19.45
N GLN A 32 14.22 2.33 19.37
CA GLN A 32 14.38 3.29 20.47
C GLN A 32 13.38 4.47 20.34
N GLU A 33 12.28 4.28 19.60
CA GLU A 33 11.24 5.28 19.32
C GLU A 33 11.74 6.56 18.61
N MET A 34 12.96 6.56 18.07
CA MET A 34 13.50 7.69 17.31
C MET A 34 12.90 7.69 15.90
N ARG A 35 12.19 8.78 15.52
CA ARG A 35 11.59 8.93 14.19
C ARG A 35 12.68 9.08 13.12
N LEU A 36 12.95 8.01 12.38
CA LEU A 36 13.96 7.95 11.33
C LEU A 36 13.48 8.64 10.04
N LEU A 37 12.20 8.56 9.71
CA LEU A 37 11.63 9.15 8.50
C LEU A 37 10.20 9.65 8.73
N PHE A 38 9.86 10.76 8.07
CA PHE A 38 8.50 11.33 8.01
C PHE A 38 8.14 11.66 6.55
N LEU A 39 6.94 11.31 6.12
CA LEU A 39 6.42 11.53 4.77
C LEU A 39 5.02 12.15 4.85
N SER A 40 4.89 13.43 4.51
CA SER A 40 3.58 14.11 4.43
C SER A 40 2.86 13.72 3.14
N VAL A 41 1.53 13.60 3.21
CA VAL A 41 0.65 13.46 2.06
C VAL A 41 -0.17 14.74 1.91
N GLU A 42 -0.24 15.28 0.71
CA GLU A 42 -1.09 16.43 0.41
C GLU A 42 -2.46 15.95 -0.10
N PRO A 43 -3.56 16.70 0.13
CA PRO A 43 -4.92 16.26 -0.22
C PRO A 43 -5.17 15.92 -1.70
N ASN A 44 -4.23 16.24 -2.59
CA ASN A 44 -4.26 15.96 -4.04
C ASN A 44 -2.94 15.31 -4.53
N ALA A 45 -2.27 14.50 -3.71
CA ALA A 45 -1.07 13.75 -4.13
C ALA A 45 -1.44 12.70 -5.19
N LEU A 46 -1.19 13.00 -6.46
CA LEU A 46 -1.86 12.32 -7.59
C LEU A 46 -1.45 10.86 -7.88
N HIS A 47 -0.25 10.41 -7.50
CA HIS A 47 0.27 9.07 -7.91
C HIS A 47 1.19 8.42 -6.86
N GLN A 48 2.33 9.05 -6.51
CA GLN A 48 3.33 8.46 -5.63
C GLN A 48 4.04 9.54 -4.80
N ARG A 49 4.39 9.22 -3.54
CA ARG A 49 5.17 10.07 -2.63
C ARG A 49 6.37 9.29 -2.11
N LYS A 50 7.57 9.85 -2.25
CA LYS A 50 8.83 9.20 -1.88
C LYS A 50 9.68 10.10 -1.00
N ALA A 51 10.30 9.53 0.02
CA ALA A 51 11.31 10.16 0.86
C ALA A 51 12.50 9.22 1.05
N ARG A 52 13.71 9.77 1.13
CA ARG A 52 14.94 9.03 1.45
C ARG A 52 15.78 9.85 2.41
N ILE A 53 16.43 9.18 3.35
CA ILE A 53 17.35 9.77 4.32
C ILE A 53 18.62 8.90 4.41
N ALA A 54 19.77 9.57 4.57
CA ALA A 54 21.02 8.93 4.95
C ALA A 54 21.13 8.94 6.48
N LEU A 55 21.58 7.82 7.04
CA LEU A 55 21.83 7.62 8.46
C LEU A 55 23.35 7.54 8.68
N SER A 56 23.81 7.35 9.93
CA SER A 56 25.25 7.14 10.17
C SER A 56 25.76 5.87 9.48
N ASP A 57 27.08 5.78 9.26
CA ASP A 57 27.77 4.56 8.83
C ASP A 57 27.34 4.05 7.43
N ASP A 58 27.12 5.00 6.51
CA ASP A 58 26.66 4.79 5.11
C ASP A 58 25.31 4.05 4.97
N ARG A 59 24.58 3.95 6.08
CA ARG A 59 23.26 3.33 6.14
C ARG A 59 22.23 4.27 5.52
N THR A 60 21.23 3.74 4.82
CA THR A 60 20.17 4.57 4.22
C THR A 60 18.79 4.00 4.48
N LEU A 61 17.80 4.87 4.63
CA LEU A 61 16.39 4.52 4.78
C LEU A 61 15.57 5.25 3.71
N GLU A 62 14.78 4.51 2.96
CA GLU A 62 13.89 4.99 1.92
C GLU A 62 12.45 4.55 2.21
N ALA A 63 11.49 5.43 1.95
CA ALA A 63 10.06 5.14 2.04
C ALA A 63 9.35 5.64 0.78
N THR A 64 8.59 4.76 0.15
CA THR A 64 7.74 5.07 -1.01
C THR A 64 6.30 4.71 -0.67
N LEU A 65 5.43 5.71 -0.62
CA LEU A 65 3.99 5.55 -0.51
C LEU A 65 3.37 5.72 -1.89
N ASP A 66 2.81 4.65 -2.42
CA ASP A 66 2.19 4.58 -3.74
C ASP A 66 0.66 4.62 -3.60
N PHE A 67 0.00 5.45 -4.42
CA PHE A 67 -1.47 5.59 -4.49
C PHE A 67 -2.05 5.04 -5.81
N ASP A 68 -1.22 4.62 -6.77
CA ASP A 68 -1.66 3.98 -8.01
C ASP A 68 -2.11 2.53 -7.78
N THR A 69 -1.74 1.94 -6.62
CA THR A 69 -2.30 0.69 -6.10
C THR A 69 -3.63 0.96 -5.37
N SER A 70 -4.64 0.11 -5.56
CA SER A 70 -6.01 0.42 -5.07
C SER A 70 -6.20 0.37 -3.55
N TRP A 71 -5.18 -0.06 -2.82
CA TRP A 71 -4.92 0.39 -1.45
C TRP A 71 -3.55 1.05 -1.46
N PRO A 72 -3.34 2.19 -0.78
CA PRO A 72 -2.03 2.81 -0.76
C PRO A 72 -0.99 1.83 -0.21
N SER A 73 0.14 1.67 -0.90
CA SER A 73 1.19 0.73 -0.50
C SER A 73 2.43 1.49 -0.04
N LEU A 74 2.88 1.19 1.17
CA LEU A 74 4.09 1.76 1.75
C LEU A 74 5.22 0.73 1.66
N GLN A 75 6.19 0.98 0.79
CA GLN A 75 7.45 0.26 0.74
C GLN A 75 8.51 1.01 1.57
N VAL A 76 9.19 0.30 2.45
CA VAL A 76 10.31 0.80 3.26
C VAL A 76 11.55 -0.05 2.93
N ILE A 77 12.66 0.62 2.62
CA ILE A 77 13.94 -0.02 2.30
C ILE A 77 14.99 0.56 3.24
N TYR A 78 15.54 -0.28 4.10
CA TYR A 78 16.70 0.03 4.94
C TYR A 78 17.93 -0.72 4.41
N SER A 79 19.05 -0.02 4.30
CA SER A 79 20.33 -0.56 3.84
C SER A 79 21.41 -0.26 4.88
N ASP A 80 22.25 -1.24 5.18
CA ASP A 80 23.31 -1.17 6.18
C ASP A 80 24.56 -1.94 5.72
N PRO A 81 25.54 -1.25 5.09
CA PRO A 81 26.73 -1.88 4.54
C PRO A 81 27.59 -2.62 5.58
N SER A 82 27.50 -2.26 6.87
CA SER A 82 28.31 -2.89 7.92
C SER A 82 28.00 -4.38 8.11
N LEU A 83 26.73 -4.77 7.89
CA LEU A 83 26.25 -6.15 8.03
C LEU A 83 26.76 -7.09 6.93
N ALA A 84 27.30 -6.56 5.82
CA ALA A 84 27.96 -7.37 4.80
C ALA A 84 29.30 -7.96 5.29
N SER A 85 30.00 -7.24 6.17
CA SER A 85 31.32 -7.64 6.68
C SER A 85 31.24 -8.84 7.64
N GLU A 86 30.31 -8.81 8.60
CA GLU A 86 30.13 -9.90 9.58
C GLU A 86 29.75 -11.24 8.94
N ALA A 87 29.02 -11.21 7.82
CA ALA A 87 28.61 -12.41 7.09
C ALA A 87 29.81 -13.14 6.46
N LEU A 88 30.84 -12.40 6.05
CA LEU A 88 32.08 -12.96 5.51
C LEU A 88 32.95 -13.54 6.63
N SER A 89 33.12 -12.82 7.74
CA SER A 89 33.92 -13.28 8.89
C SER A 89 33.42 -14.62 9.45
N ARG A 90 32.09 -14.78 9.58
CA ARG A 90 31.47 -16.02 10.09
C ARG A 90 31.61 -17.21 9.12
N ALA A 91 31.74 -16.95 7.82
CA ALA A 91 32.01 -17.99 6.82
C ALA A 91 33.46 -18.48 6.87
N GLU A 92 34.42 -17.59 7.18
CA GLU A 92 35.84 -17.95 7.30
C GLU A 92 36.13 -18.79 8.57
N GLU A 93 35.54 -18.46 9.72
CA GLU A 93 35.65 -19.28 10.93
C GLU A 93 35.11 -20.71 10.73
N THR A 94 34.06 -20.87 9.92
CA THR A 94 33.45 -22.17 9.66
C THR A 94 34.33 -23.07 8.76
N GLN A 95 35.17 -22.50 7.89
CA GLN A 95 36.06 -23.29 7.02
C GLN A 95 37.34 -23.79 7.71
N LEU A 96 37.78 -23.12 8.78
CA LEU A 96 38.99 -23.52 9.52
C LEU A 96 38.82 -24.82 10.33
N HIS A 97 37.59 -25.19 10.69
CA HIS A 97 37.28 -26.36 11.53
C HIS A 97 37.03 -27.68 10.78
N HIS A 98 37.29 -27.76 9.47
CA HIS A 98 36.98 -28.96 8.65
C HIS A 98 38.16 -29.54 7.86
N ARG A 99 39.41 -29.22 8.22
CA ARG A 99 40.60 -29.70 7.50
C ARG A 99 41.42 -30.78 8.22
N ASP A 100 41.18 -31.04 9.50
CA ASP A 100 41.97 -31.97 10.32
C ASP A 100 41.20 -33.24 10.75
N THR A 101 40.73 -34.04 9.79
CA THR A 101 40.60 -35.51 9.93
C THR A 101 40.28 -36.16 8.59
N GLU A 102 41.25 -36.82 7.97
CA GLU A 102 41.20 -38.26 7.64
C GLU A 102 42.46 -38.68 6.87
N ASN A 103 43.13 -39.71 7.37
CA ASN A 103 44.29 -40.32 6.73
C ASN A 103 44.32 -41.81 7.11
N HIS A 104 44.70 -42.67 6.15
CA HIS A 104 44.73 -44.15 6.20
C HIS A 104 43.42 -44.92 5.95
N ARG A 105 43.42 -46.05 5.21
CA ARG A 105 44.39 -46.61 4.22
C ARG A 105 43.74 -47.78 3.44
N VAL A 106 44.00 -47.87 2.12
CA VAL A 106 44.33 -49.09 1.33
C VAL A 106 43.29 -50.24 1.25
N SER A 107 42.63 -50.46 0.10
CA SER A 107 42.96 -51.38 -1.03
C SER A 107 42.86 -52.90 -0.71
N THR A 108 42.51 -53.84 -1.61
CA THR A 108 42.46 -53.86 -3.10
C THR A 108 41.55 -55.03 -3.58
N GLU A 109 40.84 -54.98 -4.72
CA GLU A 109 41.07 -55.72 -6.01
C GLU A 109 39.71 -56.30 -6.54
N LYS A 110 39.42 -56.61 -7.82
CA LYS A 110 40.05 -56.30 -9.14
C LYS A 110 39.08 -56.63 -10.32
N ASN A 111 38.90 -55.72 -11.30
CA ASN A 111 38.34 -55.93 -12.66
C ASN A 111 36.86 -56.40 -12.82
N ARG A 112 36.11 -56.05 -13.88
CA ARG A 112 36.50 -55.63 -15.25
C ARG A 112 35.44 -54.74 -15.95
N ASN A 113 35.91 -53.71 -16.68
CA ASN A 113 35.29 -52.97 -17.80
C ASN A 113 33.79 -52.57 -17.79
N GLN A 114 33.50 -51.25 -17.74
CA GLN A 114 33.04 -50.52 -18.95
C GLN A 114 33.17 -48.97 -18.82
N GLN A 115 34.14 -48.43 -19.57
CA GLN A 115 34.26 -47.10 -20.21
C GLN A 115 33.48 -45.87 -19.65
N GLN A 116 34.23 -44.93 -19.06
CA GLN A 116 34.12 -43.48 -19.33
C GLN A 116 35.30 -43.06 -20.23
N PRO A 117 35.20 -41.95 -20.99
CA PRO A 117 35.86 -40.69 -20.58
C PRO A 117 34.99 -39.44 -20.87
N ARG A 118 34.92 -38.40 -20.03
CA ARG A 118 35.95 -37.39 -19.68
C ARG A 118 36.60 -36.72 -20.89
N ALA A 119 36.04 -35.59 -21.31
CA ALA A 119 36.65 -34.58 -22.18
C ALA A 119 36.37 -33.16 -21.62
N ILE A 120 37.03 -32.13 -22.18
CA ILE A 120 36.94 -30.69 -21.79
C ILE A 120 37.79 -30.28 -20.55
N TYR A 121 38.96 -30.91 -20.36
CA TYR A 121 40.08 -30.30 -19.61
C TYR A 121 41.42 -30.44 -20.37
N GLN A 122 41.40 -30.21 -21.70
CA GLN A 122 42.61 -30.14 -22.55
C GLN A 122 42.44 -29.15 -23.72
N PHE A 123 42.04 -27.89 -23.45
CA PHE A 123 41.99 -26.86 -24.50
C PHE A 123 42.57 -25.47 -24.12
N ILE A 124 43.23 -25.34 -22.96
CA ILE A 124 43.83 -24.07 -22.49
C ILE A 124 45.37 -24.15 -22.34
N GLU A 125 46.01 -25.28 -22.70
CA GLU A 125 47.48 -25.40 -22.83
C GLU A 125 47.93 -25.75 -24.26
N GLY A 126 47.12 -25.37 -25.26
CA GLY A 126 47.49 -25.42 -26.69
C GLY A 126 47.57 -24.04 -27.37
N MET A 127 47.04 -22.98 -26.75
CA MET A 127 46.87 -21.66 -27.37
C MET A 127 47.95 -20.63 -27.00
N LYS A 128 48.95 -21.01 -26.20
CA LYS A 128 50.10 -20.15 -25.85
C LYS A 128 51.29 -20.24 -26.83
N GLN A 129 51.28 -21.18 -27.78
CA GLN A 129 52.35 -21.31 -28.78
C GLN A 129 51.99 -20.73 -30.17
N TRP A 130 50.72 -20.36 -30.42
CA TRP A 130 50.30 -19.75 -31.69
C TRP A 130 50.43 -18.20 -31.70
N LEU A 131 50.52 -17.56 -30.53
CA LEU A 131 50.64 -16.10 -30.39
C LEU A 131 52.09 -15.55 -30.54
N LEU A 132 53.08 -16.42 -30.79
CA LEU A 132 54.50 -16.04 -30.93
C LEU A 132 55.06 -16.19 -32.35
N SER A 133 54.26 -16.65 -33.33
CA SER A 133 54.66 -16.79 -34.74
C SER A 133 54.24 -15.63 -35.65
N LEU A 134 53.57 -14.59 -35.12
CA LEU A 134 53.15 -13.39 -35.87
C LEU A 134 54.03 -12.15 -35.58
N ARG A 135 55.36 -12.34 -35.59
CA ARG A 135 56.26 -11.25 -36.00
C ARG A 135 56.36 -11.28 -37.52
N PHE A 136 55.58 -10.45 -38.22
CA PHE A 136 56.05 -9.56 -39.30
C PHE A 136 54.89 -8.73 -39.90
N MET A 137 55.16 -7.44 -40.14
CA MET A 137 54.40 -6.52 -41.00
C MET A 137 52.89 -6.28 -40.71
N LEU A 138 52.59 -5.51 -39.66
CA LEU A 138 51.58 -4.44 -39.72
C LEU A 138 52.10 -3.23 -38.94
N ARG A 139 51.79 -2.01 -39.43
CA ARG A 139 52.14 -0.76 -38.74
C ARG A 139 51.38 -0.66 -37.41
N PRO A 140 51.95 -0.02 -36.37
CA PRO A 140 51.32 0.07 -35.04
C PRO A 140 49.90 0.68 -35.07
N GLU A 141 49.62 1.52 -36.06
CA GLU A 141 48.32 2.17 -36.31
C GLU A 141 47.18 1.20 -36.66
N LEU A 142 47.46 0.02 -37.24
CA LEU A 142 46.42 -0.93 -37.65
C LEU A 142 46.04 -1.93 -36.54
N ILE A 143 46.93 -2.17 -35.59
CA ILE A 143 46.67 -3.05 -34.44
C ILE A 143 45.62 -2.41 -33.52
N THR A 144 45.75 -1.11 -33.25
CA THR A 144 44.76 -0.36 -32.44
C THR A 144 43.40 -0.35 -33.11
N VAL A 145 43.30 -0.08 -34.42
CA VAL A 145 42.01 -0.08 -35.14
C VAL A 145 41.33 -1.45 -35.11
N CYS A 146 42.05 -2.54 -35.37
CA CYS A 146 41.48 -3.89 -35.30
C CYS A 146 41.08 -4.27 -33.87
N LEU A 147 41.89 -3.95 -32.86
CA LEU A 147 41.57 -4.20 -31.46
C LEU A 147 40.34 -3.38 -31.02
N SER A 148 40.24 -2.11 -31.45
CA SER A 148 39.07 -1.26 -31.21
C SER A 148 37.82 -1.80 -31.88
N LEU A 149 37.89 -2.26 -33.13
CA LEU A 149 36.75 -2.86 -33.82
C LEU A 149 36.29 -4.17 -33.17
N ILE A 150 37.22 -5.02 -32.73
CA ILE A 150 36.90 -6.24 -31.97
C ILE A 150 36.30 -5.89 -30.61
N LEU A 151 36.84 -4.88 -29.91
CA LEU A 151 36.31 -4.43 -28.62
C LEU A 151 34.91 -3.81 -28.78
N ILE A 152 34.67 -3.01 -29.83
CA ILE A 152 33.37 -2.44 -30.17
C ILE A 152 32.38 -3.53 -30.56
N ALA A 153 32.78 -4.52 -31.37
CA ALA A 153 31.94 -5.67 -31.73
C ALA A 153 31.62 -6.53 -30.50
N ALA A 154 32.56 -6.73 -29.58
CA ALA A 154 32.33 -7.42 -28.31
C ALA A 154 31.40 -6.61 -27.38
N LEU A 155 31.57 -5.29 -27.29
CA LEU A 155 30.69 -4.39 -26.53
C LEU A 155 29.27 -4.35 -27.11
N LEU A 156 29.14 -4.39 -28.44
CA LEU A 156 27.85 -4.50 -29.13
C LEU A 156 27.21 -5.86 -28.89
N LEU A 157 27.95 -6.96 -28.99
CA LEU A 157 27.44 -8.31 -28.69
C LEU A 157 26.99 -8.44 -27.22
N VAL A 158 27.76 -7.90 -26.27
CA VAL A 158 27.41 -7.86 -24.84
C VAL A 158 26.22 -6.93 -24.57
N ARG A 159 26.06 -5.81 -25.30
CA ARG A 159 24.85 -4.97 -25.23
C ARG A 159 23.62 -5.57 -25.92
N MET A 160 23.80 -6.47 -26.89
CA MET A 160 22.71 -7.06 -27.66
C MET A 160 22.25 -8.45 -27.16
N HIS A 161 23.02 -9.11 -26.29
CA HIS A 161 22.60 -10.35 -25.63
C HIS A 161 22.12 -10.12 -24.19
N VAL A 162 20.98 -9.44 -24.06
CA VAL A 162 20.11 -9.62 -22.88
C VAL A 162 19.35 -10.94 -23.09
N PRO A 163 19.27 -11.85 -22.11
CA PRO A 163 18.43 -13.04 -22.23
C PRO A 163 16.96 -12.63 -22.24
N VAL A 164 16.37 -12.53 -23.44
CA VAL A 164 14.97 -12.11 -23.61
C VAL A 164 14.06 -13.13 -22.93
N VAL A 165 13.40 -12.72 -21.84
CA VAL A 165 12.38 -13.53 -21.18
C VAL A 165 11.18 -13.64 -22.12
N SER A 166 10.94 -14.83 -22.67
CA SER A 166 9.95 -15.02 -23.73
C SER A 166 8.52 -14.74 -23.24
N ALA A 167 7.80 -13.86 -23.94
CA ALA A 167 6.40 -13.51 -23.64
C ALA A 167 5.50 -14.75 -23.51
N SER A 168 5.66 -15.71 -24.42
CA SER A 168 4.87 -16.95 -24.42
C SER A 168 5.16 -17.84 -23.21
N GLU A 169 6.39 -17.87 -22.72
CA GLU A 169 6.77 -18.62 -21.51
C GLU A 169 6.27 -17.92 -20.24
N LEU A 170 6.27 -16.58 -20.19
CA LEU A 170 5.66 -15.80 -19.11
C LEU A 170 4.15 -16.04 -19.03
N LEU A 171 3.44 -15.90 -20.16
CA LEU A 171 2.00 -16.14 -20.24
C LEU A 171 1.64 -17.59 -19.87
N ARG A 172 2.44 -18.56 -20.32
CA ARG A 172 2.23 -19.98 -19.98
C ARG A 172 2.39 -20.23 -18.48
N ARG A 173 3.48 -19.76 -17.87
CA ARG A 173 3.72 -19.95 -16.43
C ARG A 173 2.69 -19.23 -15.56
N SER A 174 2.32 -18.00 -15.93
CA SER A 174 1.26 -17.22 -15.27
C SER A 174 -0.08 -17.96 -15.34
N THR A 175 -0.48 -18.41 -16.54
CA THR A 175 -1.71 -19.20 -16.73
C THR A 175 -1.72 -20.45 -15.86
N THR A 176 -0.63 -21.22 -15.82
CA THR A 176 -0.54 -22.41 -14.96
C THR A 176 -0.59 -22.07 -13.46
N ALA A 177 0.00 -20.95 -13.03
CA ALA A 177 -0.05 -20.51 -11.63
C ALA A 177 -1.46 -20.06 -11.20
N ASP A 178 -2.18 -19.37 -12.09
CA ASP A 178 -3.59 -18.99 -11.94
C ASP A 178 -4.49 -20.22 -11.89
N GLU A 179 -4.34 -21.17 -12.82
CA GLU A 179 -5.11 -22.42 -12.89
C GLU A 179 -4.93 -23.29 -11.63
N VAL A 180 -3.68 -23.49 -11.18
CA VAL A 180 -3.38 -24.24 -9.95
C VAL A 180 -4.04 -23.55 -8.75
N SER A 181 -3.89 -22.23 -8.64
CA SER A 181 -4.49 -21.45 -7.54
C SER A 181 -6.01 -21.51 -7.53
N ALA A 182 -6.62 -21.44 -8.71
CA ALA A 182 -8.07 -21.42 -8.89
C ALA A 182 -8.71 -22.80 -8.77
N GLY A 183 -7.93 -23.87 -8.93
CA GLY A 183 -8.37 -25.28 -8.83
C GLY A 183 -8.34 -25.85 -7.41
N GLU A 184 -7.75 -25.17 -6.43
CA GLU A 184 -7.65 -25.62 -5.03
C GLU A 184 -9.05 -25.79 -4.36
N PRO A 185 -9.54 -27.03 -4.05
CA PRO A 185 -10.90 -27.22 -3.55
C PRO A 185 -11.12 -26.67 -2.13
N GLY A 186 -10.07 -26.61 -1.32
CA GLY A 186 -10.11 -26.05 0.05
C GLY A 186 -10.15 -24.52 0.09
N THR A 187 -10.00 -23.86 -1.06
CA THR A 187 -9.78 -22.42 -1.20
C THR A 187 -10.92 -21.77 -1.99
N VAL A 188 -11.27 -20.55 -1.58
CA VAL A 188 -12.10 -19.61 -2.32
C VAL A 188 -11.23 -18.40 -2.65
N ILE A 189 -11.10 -18.09 -3.93
CA ILE A 189 -10.46 -16.86 -4.38
C ILE A 189 -11.51 -15.74 -4.35
N HIS A 190 -11.13 -14.62 -3.74
CA HIS A 190 -11.83 -13.35 -3.85
C HIS A 190 -10.89 -12.31 -4.48
N ARG A 191 -11.31 -11.70 -5.58
CA ARG A 191 -10.59 -10.61 -6.24
C ARG A 191 -11.49 -9.38 -6.32
N THR A 192 -10.92 -8.20 -6.11
CA THR A 192 -11.56 -6.93 -6.47
C THR A 192 -10.74 -6.30 -7.58
N VAL A 193 -11.37 -5.85 -8.65
CA VAL A 193 -10.72 -5.20 -9.81
C VAL A 193 -11.41 -3.87 -10.09
N ASN A 194 -10.67 -2.79 -10.16
CA ASN A 194 -11.18 -1.49 -10.60
C ASN A 194 -11.04 -1.39 -12.12
N ILE A 195 -12.04 -0.79 -12.77
CA ILE A 195 -12.08 -0.58 -14.23
C ILE A 195 -12.32 0.90 -14.50
N GLU A 196 -11.38 1.54 -15.20
CA GLU A 196 -11.53 2.89 -15.75
C GLU A 196 -11.77 2.79 -17.28
N GLU A 197 -12.86 3.36 -17.79
CA GLU A 197 -13.14 3.56 -19.24
C GLU A 197 -12.93 5.03 -19.60
N ARG A 198 -12.12 5.30 -20.63
CA ARG A 198 -11.86 6.65 -21.14
C ARG A 198 -12.00 6.71 -22.65
N ARG A 199 -12.80 7.64 -23.18
CA ARG A 199 -12.81 7.90 -24.63
C ARG A 199 -11.54 8.64 -25.05
N LEU A 200 -10.92 8.21 -26.15
CA LEU A 200 -9.70 8.84 -26.67
C LEU A 200 -9.97 10.06 -27.57
N ASP A 201 -11.25 10.38 -27.82
CA ASP A 201 -11.70 11.61 -28.47
C ASP A 201 -11.74 12.83 -27.53
N GLY A 202 -11.58 12.62 -26.21
CA GLY A 202 -11.63 13.66 -25.18
C GLY A 202 -13.02 14.23 -24.88
N SER A 203 -14.09 13.66 -25.42
CA SER A 203 -15.45 14.20 -25.35
C SER A 203 -16.15 14.04 -24.00
N ASN A 204 -15.83 12.99 -23.25
CA ASN A 204 -16.49 12.60 -22.01
C ASN A 204 -15.50 12.35 -20.85
N PRO A 205 -15.94 12.50 -19.59
CA PRO A 205 -15.15 12.12 -18.42
C PRO A 205 -14.84 10.61 -18.38
N THR A 206 -13.76 10.25 -17.69
CA THR A 206 -13.44 8.85 -17.36
C THR A 206 -14.56 8.26 -16.51
N VAL A 207 -15.11 7.12 -16.93
CA VAL A 207 -16.11 6.36 -16.18
C VAL A 207 -15.39 5.32 -15.33
N ARG A 208 -15.73 5.22 -14.04
CA ARG A 208 -15.17 4.23 -13.12
C ARG A 208 -16.20 3.19 -12.71
N SER A 209 -15.73 1.98 -12.50
CA SER A 209 -16.53 0.87 -11.97
C SER A 209 -15.64 -0.12 -11.22
N ARG A 210 -16.25 -0.95 -10.38
CA ARG A 210 -15.56 -1.95 -9.55
C ARG A 210 -16.17 -3.32 -9.78
N VAL A 211 -15.35 -4.34 -9.95
CA VAL A 211 -15.78 -5.74 -10.12
C VAL A 211 -15.28 -6.56 -8.94
N GLU A 212 -16.19 -7.14 -8.17
CA GLU A 212 -15.86 -8.21 -7.23
C GLU A 212 -16.00 -9.55 -7.95
N ILE A 213 -15.00 -10.43 -7.80
CA ILE A 213 -14.94 -11.75 -8.41
C ILE A 213 -14.77 -12.77 -7.28
N TRP A 214 -15.68 -13.74 -7.20
CA TRP A 214 -15.58 -14.86 -6.26
C TRP A 214 -15.51 -16.17 -7.02
N GLN A 215 -14.52 -17.01 -6.73
CA GLN A 215 -14.29 -18.27 -7.42
C GLN A 215 -14.03 -19.40 -6.41
N SER A 216 -14.74 -20.52 -6.56
CA SER A 216 -14.61 -21.69 -5.69
C SER A 216 -14.60 -22.96 -6.53
N ALA A 217 -13.47 -23.68 -6.54
CA ALA A 217 -13.33 -24.97 -7.22
C ALA A 217 -14.28 -26.02 -6.65
N ALA A 218 -14.41 -26.10 -5.31
CA ALA A 218 -15.32 -27.07 -4.66
C ALA A 218 -16.81 -26.85 -4.98
N ARG A 219 -17.21 -25.63 -5.36
CA ARG A 219 -18.58 -25.33 -5.81
C ARG A 219 -18.74 -25.34 -7.34
N GLY A 220 -17.65 -25.49 -8.10
CA GLY A 220 -17.65 -25.35 -9.55
C GLY A 220 -18.22 -24.01 -10.02
N LEU A 221 -17.99 -22.93 -9.26
CA LEU A 221 -18.67 -21.65 -9.45
C LEU A 221 -17.67 -20.48 -9.46
N LYS A 222 -17.81 -19.63 -10.47
CA LYS A 222 -17.21 -18.30 -10.54
C LYS A 222 -18.32 -17.27 -10.72
N LEU A 223 -18.36 -16.23 -9.89
CA LEU A 223 -19.30 -15.13 -10.03
C LEU A 223 -18.57 -13.79 -10.07
N ARG A 224 -19.22 -12.80 -10.68
CA ARG A 224 -18.80 -11.40 -10.73
C ARG A 224 -19.95 -10.50 -10.30
N ARG A 225 -19.64 -9.42 -9.58
CA ARG A 225 -20.55 -8.31 -9.27
C ARG A 225 -19.95 -7.02 -9.79
N LEU A 226 -20.68 -6.29 -10.62
CA LEU A 226 -20.29 -4.99 -11.17
C LEU A 226 -20.97 -3.87 -10.37
N TYR A 227 -20.16 -2.99 -9.82
CA TYR A 227 -20.57 -1.79 -9.10
C TYR A 227 -20.23 -0.54 -9.91
N ASP A 228 -21.10 0.47 -9.90
CA ASP A 228 -20.83 1.79 -10.46
C ASP A 228 -19.87 2.62 -9.57
N GLU A 229 -19.53 3.84 -9.99
CA GLU A 229 -18.67 4.76 -9.23
C GLU A 229 -19.29 5.22 -7.90
N GLN A 230 -20.61 5.10 -7.75
CA GLN A 230 -21.34 5.35 -6.51
C GLN A 230 -21.47 4.08 -5.65
N ASN A 231 -20.81 2.98 -6.06
CA ASN A 231 -20.79 1.67 -5.42
C ASN A 231 -22.17 0.96 -5.36
N HIS A 232 -23.11 1.28 -6.26
CA HIS A 232 -24.35 0.51 -6.42
C HIS A 232 -24.12 -0.73 -7.28
N LEU A 233 -24.74 -1.85 -6.92
CA LEU A 233 -24.71 -3.07 -7.72
C LEU A 233 -25.60 -2.95 -8.96
N VAL A 234 -24.98 -2.85 -10.14
CA VAL A 234 -25.67 -2.62 -11.43
C VAL A 234 -25.83 -3.89 -12.27
N ALA A 235 -24.88 -4.81 -12.20
CA ALA A 235 -24.92 -6.09 -12.91
C ALA A 235 -24.13 -7.19 -12.19
N GLY A 236 -24.27 -8.44 -12.64
CA GLY A 236 -23.40 -9.53 -12.23
C GLY A 236 -23.44 -10.73 -13.17
N GLU A 237 -22.47 -11.62 -13.04
CA GLU A 237 -22.29 -12.82 -13.86
C GLU A 237 -22.17 -14.04 -12.93
N TRP A 238 -22.87 -15.13 -13.20
CA TRP A 238 -22.70 -16.42 -12.51
C TRP A 238 -22.35 -17.48 -13.55
N ALA A 239 -21.08 -17.88 -13.58
CA ALA A 239 -20.52 -18.90 -14.45
C ALA A 239 -20.27 -20.20 -13.67
N LYS A 240 -20.90 -21.28 -14.12
CA LYS A 240 -20.77 -22.63 -13.54
C LYS A 240 -19.85 -23.50 -14.40
N GLN A 241 -19.25 -24.51 -13.77
CA GLN A 241 -18.40 -25.51 -14.42
C GLN A 241 -19.15 -26.37 -15.45
N ASP A 242 -20.49 -26.44 -15.38
CA ASP A 242 -21.34 -27.07 -16.40
C ASP A 242 -21.46 -26.26 -17.72
N GLY A 243 -20.82 -25.08 -17.79
CA GLY A 243 -20.88 -24.17 -18.94
C GLY A 243 -22.03 -23.16 -18.89
N THR A 244 -22.92 -23.26 -17.90
CA THR A 244 -24.00 -22.28 -17.69
C THR A 244 -23.39 -20.94 -17.26
N ASN A 245 -23.63 -19.89 -18.03
CA ASN A 245 -23.28 -18.52 -17.69
C ASN A 245 -24.57 -17.67 -17.69
N MET A 246 -24.89 -17.07 -16.55
CA MET A 246 -26.07 -16.19 -16.38
C MET A 246 -25.61 -14.76 -16.06
N VAL A 247 -26.05 -13.80 -16.87
CA VAL A 247 -25.85 -12.37 -16.63
C VAL A 247 -27.13 -11.76 -16.07
N TYR A 248 -26.99 -11.07 -14.94
CA TYR A 248 -28.05 -10.35 -14.25
C TYR A 248 -27.81 -8.84 -14.38
N ARG A 249 -28.87 -8.07 -14.54
CA ARG A 249 -28.83 -6.59 -14.57
C ARG A 249 -30.05 -6.04 -13.84
N ARG A 250 -29.87 -4.96 -13.08
CA ARG A 250 -30.96 -4.32 -12.32
C ARG A 250 -32.16 -4.03 -13.23
N GLY A 251 -33.34 -4.56 -12.87
CA GLY A 251 -34.60 -4.35 -13.60
C GLY A 251 -34.77 -5.16 -14.90
N VAL A 252 -33.85 -6.07 -15.23
CA VAL A 252 -33.92 -6.92 -16.44
C VAL A 252 -34.03 -8.39 -16.03
N GLU A 253 -34.75 -9.21 -16.80
CA GLU A 253 -34.79 -10.66 -16.55
C GLU A 253 -33.39 -11.29 -16.74
N PRO A 254 -33.00 -12.29 -15.93
CA PRO A 254 -31.69 -12.94 -16.03
C PRO A 254 -31.44 -13.54 -17.42
N GLN A 255 -30.34 -13.17 -18.06
CA GLN A 255 -30.02 -13.59 -19.42
C GLN A 255 -28.97 -14.71 -19.41
N PRO A 256 -29.24 -15.89 -19.99
CA PRO A 256 -28.17 -16.84 -20.29
C PRO A 256 -27.23 -16.24 -21.34
N ARG A 257 -25.93 -16.55 -21.23
CA ARG A 257 -24.93 -16.29 -22.27
C ARG A 257 -24.51 -17.63 -22.87
N THR A 258 -24.65 -17.75 -24.18
CA THR A 258 -24.19 -18.90 -24.96
C THR A 258 -22.67 -18.87 -25.12
N ALA A 259 -22.04 -20.00 -25.44
CA ALA A 259 -20.58 -20.08 -25.57
C ALA A 259 -19.96 -19.01 -26.53
N PRO A 260 -20.57 -18.68 -27.69
CA PRO A 260 -20.12 -17.55 -28.52
C PRO A 260 -20.15 -16.19 -27.81
N GLU A 261 -21.16 -15.93 -26.96
CA GLU A 261 -21.33 -14.67 -26.22
C GLU A 261 -20.46 -14.57 -24.95
N VAL A 262 -19.74 -15.65 -24.62
CA VAL A 262 -18.70 -15.70 -23.57
C VAL A 262 -17.30 -15.50 -24.16
N ALA A 263 -17.13 -15.63 -25.49
CA ALA A 263 -15.84 -15.41 -26.15
C ALA A 263 -15.35 -13.96 -25.99
N VAL A 264 -14.04 -13.79 -25.79
CA VAL A 264 -13.41 -12.47 -25.50
C VAL A 264 -13.80 -11.40 -26.52
N GLN A 265 -13.80 -11.75 -27.81
CA GLN A 265 -14.19 -10.83 -28.88
C GLN A 265 -15.65 -10.37 -28.77
N ALA A 266 -16.59 -11.28 -28.51
CA ALA A 266 -18.01 -10.94 -28.33
C ALA A 266 -18.24 -10.09 -27.07
N VAL A 267 -17.50 -10.36 -25.99
CA VAL A 267 -17.53 -9.52 -24.77
C VAL A 267 -17.02 -8.10 -25.06
N ILE A 268 -15.96 -7.98 -25.87
CA ILE A 268 -15.43 -6.69 -26.33
C ILE A 268 -16.46 -5.96 -27.18
N GLU A 269 -17.05 -6.60 -28.18
CA GLU A 269 -18.05 -5.98 -29.08
C GLU A 269 -19.29 -5.50 -28.31
N ASN A 270 -19.85 -6.36 -27.44
CA ASN A 270 -21.04 -6.07 -26.64
C ASN A 270 -20.82 -5.05 -25.50
N GLY A 271 -19.57 -4.70 -25.20
CA GLY A 271 -19.24 -3.72 -24.15
C GLY A 271 -19.36 -4.24 -22.74
N GLU A 272 -19.45 -5.55 -22.56
CA GLU A 272 -19.51 -6.18 -21.23
C GLU A 272 -18.09 -6.48 -20.69
N LEU A 273 -17.12 -5.60 -20.93
CA LEU A 273 -15.68 -5.85 -20.66
C LEU A 273 -15.37 -6.19 -19.20
N TRP A 274 -16.24 -5.82 -18.25
CA TRP A 274 -16.20 -6.24 -16.85
C TRP A 274 -16.31 -7.77 -16.64
N ARG A 275 -16.76 -8.52 -17.65
CA ARG A 275 -16.79 -9.99 -17.70
C ARG A 275 -15.44 -10.62 -18.05
N LEU A 276 -14.43 -9.84 -18.45
CA LEU A 276 -13.08 -10.32 -18.70
C LEU A 276 -12.28 -10.44 -17.39
N ASP A 277 -11.34 -11.37 -17.34
CA ASP A 277 -10.33 -11.40 -16.29
C ASP A 277 -9.07 -10.66 -16.73
N ALA A 278 -8.54 -9.80 -15.86
CA ALA A 278 -7.12 -9.43 -15.93
C ALA A 278 -6.31 -10.67 -15.53
N SER A 279 -5.86 -11.43 -16.53
CA SER A 279 -5.12 -12.69 -16.40
C SER A 279 -4.32 -13.00 -17.66
N ALA A 280 -3.24 -13.78 -17.53
CA ALA A 280 -2.48 -14.23 -18.70
C ALA A 280 -3.30 -15.11 -19.65
N ALA A 281 -4.21 -15.92 -19.12
CA ALA A 281 -5.10 -16.76 -19.93
C ALA A 281 -6.00 -15.92 -20.84
N THR A 282 -6.66 -14.89 -20.29
CA THR A 282 -7.52 -13.98 -21.06
C THR A 282 -6.70 -13.13 -22.03
N PHE A 283 -5.55 -12.60 -21.62
CA PHE A 283 -4.65 -11.85 -22.51
C PHE A 283 -4.19 -12.71 -23.70
N ASN A 284 -3.88 -13.99 -23.48
CA ASN A 284 -3.47 -14.92 -24.53
C ASN A 284 -4.62 -15.32 -25.49
N MET A 285 -5.89 -15.14 -25.08
CA MET A 285 -7.08 -15.27 -25.96
C MET A 285 -7.46 -13.94 -26.64
N LEU A 286 -7.01 -12.81 -26.08
CA LEU A 286 -7.30 -11.45 -26.53
C LEU A 286 -6.43 -11.03 -27.72
N VAL A 287 -5.21 -11.55 -27.82
CA VAL A 287 -4.22 -11.18 -28.85
C VAL A 287 -4.14 -12.22 -29.97
N GLU A 288 -4.19 -11.76 -31.21
CA GLU A 288 -4.19 -12.63 -32.40
C GLU A 288 -2.79 -13.13 -32.77
N HIS A 289 -1.82 -12.20 -32.82
CA HIS A 289 -0.46 -12.42 -33.30
C HIS A 289 0.52 -12.41 -32.12
N ARG A 290 0.71 -13.57 -31.48
CA ARG A 290 1.42 -13.69 -30.19
C ARG A 290 2.92 -13.37 -30.28
N GLU A 291 3.49 -13.47 -31.47
CA GLU A 291 4.85 -13.06 -31.82
C GLU A 291 5.05 -11.53 -31.84
N ALA A 292 3.97 -10.75 -31.90
CA ALA A 292 4.01 -9.29 -31.77
C ALA A 292 4.02 -8.81 -30.30
N ILE A 293 3.97 -9.71 -29.32
CA ILE A 293 4.05 -9.36 -27.90
C ILE A 293 5.49 -9.07 -27.52
N THR A 294 5.78 -7.84 -27.12
CA THR A 294 7.08 -7.46 -26.54
C THR A 294 7.04 -7.55 -25.01
N VAL A 295 8.20 -7.75 -24.39
CA VAL A 295 8.33 -7.84 -22.92
C VAL A 295 9.22 -6.72 -22.42
N ASP A 296 8.63 -5.81 -21.68
CA ASP A 296 9.30 -4.78 -20.91
C ASP A 296 9.62 -5.33 -19.52
N GLU A 297 10.89 -5.63 -19.27
CA GLU A 297 11.35 -6.11 -17.98
C GLU A 297 11.63 -4.94 -17.02
N ARG A 298 10.91 -4.90 -15.89
CA ARG A 298 11.05 -3.89 -14.82
C ARG A 298 11.51 -4.58 -13.52
N SER A 299 11.90 -3.82 -12.50
CA SER A 299 12.50 -4.36 -11.27
C SER A 299 11.64 -5.46 -10.63
N ASN A 300 10.35 -5.22 -10.42
CA ASN A 300 9.42 -6.17 -9.78
C ASN A 300 8.30 -6.68 -10.71
N THR A 301 8.28 -6.32 -12.00
CA THR A 301 7.22 -6.71 -12.94
C THR A 301 7.76 -7.03 -14.34
N TYR A 302 6.98 -7.83 -15.07
CA TYR A 302 7.05 -7.95 -16.52
C TYR A 302 5.83 -7.24 -17.11
N ILE A 303 6.04 -6.33 -18.05
CA ILE A 303 4.96 -5.68 -18.80
C ILE A 303 4.96 -6.28 -20.20
N LEU A 304 3.92 -7.03 -20.54
CA LEU A 304 3.75 -7.63 -21.86
C LEU A 304 2.92 -6.67 -22.71
N ASN A 305 3.51 -6.09 -23.74
CA ASN A 305 2.85 -5.12 -24.62
C ASN A 305 2.50 -5.76 -25.96
N TYR A 306 1.30 -5.49 -26.46
CA TYR A 306 0.81 -5.94 -27.76
C TYR A 306 0.20 -4.77 -28.52
N GLU A 307 0.60 -4.59 -29.78
CA GLU A 307 -0.01 -3.64 -30.72
C GLU A 307 -0.50 -4.40 -31.97
N ASN A 308 -1.75 -4.14 -32.36
CA ASN A 308 -2.34 -4.71 -33.57
C ASN A 308 -2.18 -3.74 -34.75
N SER A 309 -1.00 -3.77 -35.39
CA SER A 309 -0.68 -2.95 -36.56
C SER A 309 -1.57 -3.20 -37.79
N ALA A 310 -2.42 -4.24 -37.77
CA ALA A 310 -3.35 -4.58 -38.85
C ALA A 310 -4.81 -4.15 -38.57
N ALA A 311 -5.09 -3.58 -37.39
CA ALA A 311 -6.45 -3.26 -36.95
C ALA A 311 -7.09 -2.09 -37.72
N ASN A 312 -7.71 -2.41 -38.87
CA ASN A 312 -8.45 -1.48 -39.73
C ASN A 312 -9.99 -1.66 -39.65
N GLY A 313 -10.49 -2.46 -38.70
CA GLY A 313 -11.91 -2.72 -38.50
C GLY A 313 -12.63 -1.67 -37.65
N PRO A 314 -13.97 -1.53 -37.78
CA PRO A 314 -14.77 -0.61 -36.95
C PRO A 314 -14.97 -1.09 -35.50
N ASN A 315 -14.63 -2.34 -35.22
CA ASN A 315 -14.62 -3.00 -33.91
C ASN A 315 -13.33 -3.81 -33.76
N GLY A 316 -12.77 -3.89 -32.54
CA GLY A 316 -11.65 -4.78 -32.23
C GLY A 316 -10.61 -4.16 -31.29
N LEU A 317 -9.55 -4.92 -31.00
CA LEU A 317 -8.43 -4.49 -30.17
C LEU A 317 -7.35 -3.78 -31.01
N LEU A 318 -6.98 -2.55 -30.62
CA LEU A 318 -5.84 -1.83 -31.19
C LEU A 318 -4.54 -2.16 -30.47
N SER A 319 -4.56 -2.20 -29.13
CA SER A 319 -3.42 -2.55 -28.31
C SER A 319 -3.85 -3.07 -26.95
N ALA A 320 -2.99 -3.84 -26.30
CA ALA A 320 -3.15 -4.25 -24.91
C ALA A 320 -1.80 -4.31 -24.19
N SER A 321 -1.81 -4.10 -22.88
CA SER A 321 -0.69 -4.47 -22.02
C SER A 321 -1.16 -5.29 -20.82
N LEU A 322 -0.31 -6.21 -20.36
CA LEU A 322 -0.54 -7.00 -19.15
C LEU A 322 0.68 -6.88 -18.23
N THR A 323 0.46 -6.42 -17.01
CA THR A 323 1.49 -6.32 -15.98
C THR A 323 1.43 -7.53 -15.06
N LEU A 324 2.49 -8.35 -15.10
CA LEU A 324 2.68 -9.50 -14.23
C LEU A 324 3.72 -9.18 -13.14
N THR A 325 3.49 -9.63 -11.91
CA THR A 325 4.52 -9.59 -10.85
C THR A 325 5.68 -10.53 -11.18
N ARG A 326 6.93 -10.13 -10.91
CA ARG A 326 8.10 -10.99 -11.17
C ARG A 326 8.14 -12.23 -10.27
N GLY A 327 7.71 -12.10 -9.01
CA GLY A 327 7.86 -13.13 -7.98
C GLY A 327 6.94 -14.35 -8.15
N ASN A 328 5.68 -14.15 -8.56
CA ASN A 328 4.69 -15.22 -8.73
C ASN A 328 3.95 -15.19 -10.08
N LEU A 329 4.30 -14.28 -11.00
CA LEU A 329 3.69 -14.12 -12.33
C LEU A 329 2.17 -13.89 -12.28
N HIS A 330 1.70 -13.24 -11.21
CA HIS A 330 0.29 -12.90 -11.02
C HIS A 330 -0.05 -11.60 -11.75
N ALA A 331 -1.23 -11.56 -12.38
CA ALA A 331 -1.68 -10.41 -13.16
C ALA A 331 -2.32 -9.33 -12.28
N ILE A 332 -1.69 -8.15 -12.25
CA ILE A 332 -2.08 -7.02 -11.37
C ILE A 332 -2.64 -5.80 -12.12
N GLU A 333 -2.29 -5.59 -13.39
CA GLU A 333 -2.91 -4.58 -14.25
C GLU A 333 -3.06 -5.12 -15.68
N GLN A 334 -4.16 -4.77 -16.34
CA GLN A 334 -4.32 -4.93 -17.79
C GLN A 334 -4.84 -3.62 -18.40
N ARG A 335 -4.17 -3.12 -19.45
CA ARG A 335 -4.66 -1.99 -20.25
C ARG A 335 -5.08 -2.46 -21.62
N MET A 336 -6.08 -1.84 -22.21
CA MET A 336 -6.56 -2.14 -23.56
C MET A 336 -6.99 -0.85 -24.26
N ILE A 337 -6.65 -0.69 -25.53
CA ILE A 337 -7.31 0.27 -26.41
C ILE A 337 -8.14 -0.53 -27.42
N VAL A 338 -9.45 -0.28 -27.44
CA VAL A 338 -10.40 -0.93 -28.36
C VAL A 338 -11.07 0.10 -29.26
N VAL A 339 -11.41 -0.31 -30.48
CA VAL A 339 -12.40 0.37 -31.31
C VAL A 339 -13.75 -0.30 -31.08
N ARG A 340 -14.81 0.50 -30.93
CA ARG A 340 -16.19 0.05 -30.82
C ARG A 340 -17.10 1.02 -31.57
N ASN A 341 -17.76 0.55 -32.63
CA ASN A 341 -18.61 1.38 -33.49
C ASN A 341 -17.87 2.62 -34.03
N GLY A 342 -16.56 2.51 -34.26
CA GLY A 342 -15.67 3.63 -34.63
C GLY A 342 -15.12 4.45 -33.45
N ASP A 343 -15.72 4.41 -32.26
CA ASP A 343 -15.19 5.09 -31.06
C ASP A 343 -13.90 4.38 -30.59
N ARG A 344 -12.82 5.13 -30.36
CA ARG A 344 -11.62 4.60 -29.67
C ARG A 344 -11.74 4.81 -28.17
N ARG A 345 -11.60 3.74 -27.39
CA ARG A 345 -11.70 3.76 -25.92
C ARG A 345 -10.55 3.02 -25.27
N GLU A 346 -9.99 3.63 -24.25
CA GLU A 346 -9.02 3.01 -23.35
C GLU A 346 -9.75 2.42 -22.14
N TYR A 347 -9.35 1.20 -21.77
CA TYR A 347 -9.77 0.51 -20.56
C TYR A 347 -8.53 0.20 -19.73
N ARG A 348 -8.57 0.52 -18.42
CA ARG A 348 -7.56 0.12 -17.44
C ARG A 348 -8.23 -0.75 -16.38
N PHE A 349 -7.78 -1.98 -16.24
CA PHE A 349 -8.15 -2.91 -15.18
C PHE A 349 -7.01 -2.96 -14.17
N SER A 350 -7.22 -2.51 -12.93
CA SER A 350 -6.23 -2.63 -11.85
C SER A 350 -6.76 -3.53 -10.73
N GLU A 351 -5.95 -4.48 -10.28
CA GLU A 351 -6.34 -5.33 -9.16
C GLU A 351 -6.24 -4.55 -7.84
N ALA A 352 -7.32 -4.61 -7.07
CA ALA A 352 -7.49 -3.87 -5.82
C ALA A 352 -7.33 -4.75 -4.59
N ALA A 353 -7.76 -6.00 -4.66
CA ALA A 353 -7.55 -6.99 -3.61
C ALA A 353 -7.47 -8.38 -4.24
N PHE A 354 -6.63 -9.23 -3.66
CA PHE A 354 -6.56 -10.66 -3.97
C PHE A 354 -6.46 -11.43 -2.65
N GLU A 355 -7.45 -12.25 -2.35
CA GLU A 355 -7.53 -13.02 -1.11
C GLU A 355 -7.78 -14.50 -1.42
N LYS A 356 -6.98 -15.39 -0.84
CA LYS A 356 -7.27 -16.82 -0.75
C LYS A 356 -7.88 -17.11 0.63
N LYS A 357 -9.18 -17.38 0.67
CA LYS A 357 -9.94 -17.70 1.88
C LYS A 357 -10.17 -19.22 1.96
N SER A 358 -10.24 -19.78 3.17
CA SER A 358 -10.67 -21.19 3.30
C SER A 358 -12.17 -21.28 2.98
N THR A 359 -12.59 -22.36 2.32
CA THR A 359 -14.02 -22.61 2.01
C THR A 359 -14.91 -22.56 3.26
N GLY A 360 -14.38 -22.93 4.45
CA GLY A 360 -15.11 -22.84 5.72
C GLY A 360 -15.20 -21.44 6.34
N SER A 361 -14.39 -20.48 5.88
CA SER A 361 -14.39 -19.09 6.38
C SER A 361 -15.18 -18.11 5.50
N VAL A 362 -15.82 -18.60 4.43
CA VAL A 362 -16.65 -17.79 3.52
C VAL A 362 -18.12 -18.09 3.77
N PRO A 363 -18.96 -17.10 4.15
CA PRO A 363 -20.39 -17.30 4.33
C PRO A 363 -21.05 -17.85 3.05
N PRO A 364 -21.97 -18.83 3.14
CA PRO A 364 -22.63 -19.39 1.96
C PRO A 364 -23.34 -18.35 1.08
N ASP A 365 -23.86 -17.29 1.71
CA ASP A 365 -24.65 -16.23 1.09
C ASP A 365 -23.86 -15.41 0.06
N VAL A 366 -22.53 -15.37 0.18
CA VAL A 366 -21.63 -14.74 -0.81
C VAL A 366 -21.83 -15.32 -2.21
N PHE A 367 -22.23 -16.60 -2.31
CA PHE A 367 -22.47 -17.30 -3.56
C PHE A 367 -23.92 -17.23 -4.06
N GLN A 368 -24.84 -16.66 -3.28
CA GLN A 368 -26.23 -16.44 -3.70
C GLN A 368 -26.34 -15.22 -4.63
N THR A 369 -27.39 -15.18 -5.46
CA THR A 369 -27.68 -14.02 -6.32
C THR A 369 -28.28 -12.89 -5.49
N ASP A 370 -27.78 -11.67 -5.68
CA ASP A 370 -28.18 -10.51 -4.89
C ASP A 370 -29.64 -10.08 -5.18
N PRO A 371 -30.48 -9.80 -4.15
CA PRO A 371 -31.88 -9.41 -4.35
C PRO A 371 -32.10 -8.13 -5.16
N GLU A 372 -31.10 -7.25 -5.27
CA GLU A 372 -31.13 -6.06 -6.14
C GLU A 372 -31.07 -6.39 -7.64
N LEU A 373 -30.50 -7.54 -7.99
CA LEU A 373 -30.35 -8.02 -9.36
C LEU A 373 -31.51 -8.92 -9.82
N LEU A 374 -32.46 -9.23 -8.93
CA LEU A 374 -33.64 -10.02 -9.22
C LEU A 374 -34.84 -9.11 -9.55
N PRO A 375 -35.64 -9.43 -10.59
CA PRO A 375 -36.86 -8.66 -10.90
C PRO A 375 -37.90 -8.80 -9.78
N GLU A 376 -38.73 -7.77 -9.60
CA GLU A 376 -39.64 -7.66 -8.43
C GLU A 376 -40.61 -8.85 -8.32
N ARG A 377 -41.06 -9.42 -9.44
CA ARG A 377 -41.91 -10.62 -9.49
C ARG A 377 -41.30 -11.84 -8.78
N THR A 378 -39.97 -11.91 -8.65
CA THR A 378 -39.29 -12.98 -7.93
C THR A 378 -39.23 -12.76 -6.42
N LYS A 379 -39.37 -11.51 -5.93
CA LYS A 379 -39.34 -11.19 -4.50
C LYS A 379 -40.58 -11.72 -3.77
N SER A 380 -41.75 -11.63 -4.41
CA SER A 380 -43.03 -12.09 -3.83
C SER A 380 -43.27 -13.61 -3.90
N ARG A 381 -42.38 -14.42 -4.50
CA ARG A 381 -42.63 -15.88 -4.67
C ARG A 381 -42.01 -16.76 -3.59
N THR A 382 -41.40 -16.17 -2.56
CA THR A 382 -40.75 -16.90 -1.45
C THR A 382 -41.56 -16.82 -0.14
N GLU A 383 -42.58 -15.96 -0.06
CA GLU A 383 -43.34 -15.72 1.18
C GLU A 383 -44.61 -16.58 1.32
N ASP A 384 -45.06 -17.27 0.27
CA ASP A 384 -46.32 -18.02 0.28
C ASP A 384 -46.14 -19.55 0.16
N LYS A 385 -45.63 -20.15 1.24
CA LYS A 385 -46.03 -21.50 1.73
C LYS A 385 -45.32 -21.90 3.02
N THR A 386 -46.02 -21.77 4.15
CA THR A 386 -46.50 -22.90 4.99
C THR A 386 -46.83 -22.40 6.40
N THR A 387 -48.12 -22.30 6.70
CA THR A 387 -48.63 -22.13 8.06
C THR A 387 -48.56 -23.46 8.82
N ALA A 388 -47.74 -23.53 9.88
CA ALA A 388 -47.91 -24.47 10.97
C ALA A 388 -47.33 -23.84 12.25
N ALA A 389 -48.19 -23.61 13.24
CA ALA A 389 -47.83 -22.84 14.43
C ALA A 389 -47.04 -23.68 15.45
N ILE A 390 -45.92 -23.13 15.95
CA ILE A 390 -45.39 -23.39 17.30
C ILE A 390 -44.93 -22.05 17.90
N ASP A 391 -45.19 -21.91 19.19
CA ASP A 391 -44.97 -20.82 20.16
C ASP A 391 -44.08 -19.61 19.85
N SER A 392 -44.46 -18.50 20.49
CA SER A 392 -43.72 -17.23 20.46
C SER A 392 -42.53 -17.23 21.41
N THR A 393 -41.31 -17.16 20.86
CA THR A 393 -40.19 -16.45 21.52
C THR A 393 -39.62 -15.40 20.57
N ASP A 394 -39.49 -14.18 21.10
CA ASP A 394 -39.12 -12.99 20.35
C ASP A 394 -37.64 -13.03 19.94
N HIS A 395 -37.38 -13.48 18.70
CA HIS A 395 -36.06 -13.49 18.07
C HIS A 395 -36.09 -12.76 16.74
N LYS A 396 -36.12 -11.43 16.83
CA LYS A 396 -35.76 -10.54 15.73
C LYS A 396 -34.32 -10.82 15.32
N SER A 397 -34.13 -11.42 14.13
CA SER A 397 -32.81 -11.82 13.63
C SER A 397 -31.88 -10.61 13.48
N PRO A 398 -30.62 -10.66 13.95
CA PRO A 398 -29.76 -9.48 14.11
C PRO A 398 -29.12 -8.95 12.80
N ALA A 399 -29.65 -9.28 11.63
CA ALA A 399 -29.01 -8.99 10.34
C ALA A 399 -29.16 -7.54 9.86
N ASP A 400 -30.25 -6.85 10.21
CA ASP A 400 -30.61 -5.52 9.68
C ASP A 400 -30.38 -4.36 10.67
N ALA A 401 -29.44 -4.53 11.60
CA ALA A 401 -29.15 -3.54 12.64
C ALA A 401 -28.32 -2.36 12.11
N VAL A 402 -29.01 -1.34 11.58
CA VAL A 402 -28.38 -0.06 11.20
C VAL A 402 -27.91 0.69 12.45
N ALA A 403 -26.67 1.15 12.46
CA ALA A 403 -26.12 1.92 13.57
C ALA A 403 -26.65 3.36 13.58
N SER A 404 -27.05 3.87 14.74
CA SER A 404 -27.44 5.26 14.90
C SER A 404 -26.20 6.18 15.06
N PRO A 405 -26.31 7.50 14.80
CA PRO A 405 -25.22 8.45 15.04
C PRO A 405 -24.75 8.47 16.50
N GLU A 406 -25.65 8.28 17.46
CA GLU A 406 -25.36 8.24 18.91
C GLU A 406 -24.48 7.02 19.25
N LEU A 407 -24.74 5.87 18.62
CA LEU A 407 -23.92 4.67 18.76
C LEU A 407 -22.51 4.87 18.18
N GLU A 408 -22.40 5.61 17.07
CA GLU A 408 -21.12 5.95 16.45
C GLU A 408 -20.30 6.92 17.30
N ILE A 409 -20.96 7.88 17.95
CA ILE A 409 -20.36 8.77 18.96
C ILE A 409 -19.92 7.98 20.19
N GLU A 410 -20.72 7.03 20.69
CA GLU A 410 -20.36 6.19 21.84
C GLU A 410 -19.12 5.34 21.55
N VAL A 411 -19.06 4.68 20.39
CA VAL A 411 -17.89 3.91 19.94
C VAL A 411 -16.65 4.81 19.88
N THR A 412 -16.76 5.98 19.24
CA THR A 412 -15.64 6.93 19.12
C THR A 412 -15.18 7.44 20.48
N TYR A 413 -16.11 7.69 21.41
CA TYR A 413 -15.84 8.13 22.78
C TYR A 413 -15.10 7.06 23.59
N LEU A 414 -15.50 5.79 23.49
CA LEU A 414 -14.83 4.67 24.16
C LEU A 414 -13.38 4.48 23.66
N LEU A 415 -13.15 4.60 22.35
CA LEU A 415 -11.80 4.53 21.76
C LEU A 415 -10.93 5.75 22.12
N ASN A 416 -11.52 6.95 22.12
CA ASN A 416 -10.83 8.19 22.49
C ASN A 416 -10.34 8.16 23.96
N ARG A 417 -11.13 7.59 24.88
CA ARG A 417 -10.76 7.48 26.30
C ARG A 417 -9.50 6.66 26.57
N ILE A 418 -9.22 5.64 25.74
CA ILE A 418 -7.98 4.84 25.82
C ILE A 418 -6.89 5.35 24.88
N LYS A 419 -7.07 6.54 24.28
CA LYS A 419 -6.16 7.18 23.31
C LYS A 419 -5.91 6.37 22.03
N ALA A 420 -6.74 5.38 21.72
CA ALA A 420 -6.58 4.54 20.54
C ALA A 420 -6.79 5.27 19.20
N ASN A 421 -7.30 6.51 19.24
CA ASN A 421 -7.41 7.39 18.07
C ASN A 421 -6.15 8.25 17.85
N LEU A 422 -5.13 8.15 18.72
CA LEU A 422 -3.91 8.98 18.68
C LEU A 422 -2.68 8.07 18.57
N GLY A 423 -2.24 7.81 17.34
CA GLY A 423 -1.01 7.06 17.03
C GLY A 423 -1.21 5.56 16.74
N GLU A 424 -2.39 5.00 17.01
CA GLU A 424 -2.71 3.61 16.67
C GLU A 424 -3.54 3.50 15.38
N GLN A 425 -3.38 2.38 14.67
CA GLN A 425 -4.19 2.09 13.47
C GLN A 425 -5.55 1.52 13.91
N VAL A 426 -6.46 2.42 14.26
CA VAL A 426 -7.87 2.15 14.51
C VAL A 426 -8.71 2.82 13.43
N SER A 427 -9.57 2.04 12.77
CA SER A 427 -10.46 2.46 11.69
C SER A 427 -11.91 2.25 12.12
N LEU A 428 -12.74 3.28 12.00
CA LEU A 428 -14.19 3.21 12.27
C LEU A 428 -14.97 3.49 10.99
N THR A 429 -15.52 2.43 10.40
CA THR A 429 -16.26 2.49 9.14
C THR A 429 -17.72 2.09 9.32
N ARG A 430 -18.60 2.63 8.47
CA ARG A 430 -19.97 2.12 8.33
C ARG A 430 -20.00 1.11 7.20
N THR A 431 -20.47 -0.10 7.49
CA THR A 431 -20.62 -1.18 6.50
C THR A 431 -21.78 -0.91 5.55
N ALA A 432 -21.84 -1.61 4.42
CA ALA A 432 -22.95 -1.52 3.47
C ALA A 432 -24.33 -1.84 4.08
N ALA A 433 -24.38 -2.65 5.14
CA ALA A 433 -25.60 -2.95 5.91
C ALA A 433 -25.92 -1.90 7.00
N GLY A 434 -25.20 -0.78 7.05
CA GLY A 434 -25.42 0.31 8.01
C GLY A 434 -24.83 0.08 9.42
N ALA A 435 -24.32 -1.10 9.73
CA ALA A 435 -23.62 -1.40 10.99
C ALA A 435 -22.19 -0.80 11.02
N LEU A 436 -21.67 -0.48 12.21
CA LEU A 436 -20.30 -0.02 12.42
C LEU A 436 -19.32 -1.21 12.40
N ARG A 437 -18.17 -1.03 11.76
CA ARG A 437 -17.02 -1.92 11.83
C ARG A 437 -15.82 -1.16 12.40
N ILE A 438 -15.31 -1.67 13.51
CA ILE A 438 -14.13 -1.19 14.21
C ILE A 438 -13.01 -2.18 13.92
N GLU A 439 -12.01 -1.75 13.14
CA GLU A 439 -10.78 -2.51 12.93
C GLU A 439 -9.66 -1.86 13.73
N ALA A 440 -8.87 -2.65 14.47
CA ALA A 440 -7.73 -2.15 15.22
C ALA A 440 -6.53 -3.10 15.14
N LEU A 441 -5.35 -2.54 14.85
CA LEU A 441 -4.08 -3.26 14.90
C LEU A 441 -3.30 -2.83 16.15
N ALA A 442 -3.42 -3.64 17.20
CA ALA A 442 -2.71 -3.45 18.47
C ALA A 442 -1.24 -3.90 18.37
N GLU A 443 -0.37 -3.23 19.10
CA GLU A 443 1.05 -3.59 19.18
C GLU A 443 1.25 -4.98 19.80
N ASN A 444 0.59 -5.23 20.93
CA ASN A 444 0.78 -6.41 21.77
C ASN A 444 -0.55 -6.90 22.40
N ASP A 445 -0.55 -8.09 23.00
CA ASP A 445 -1.76 -8.71 23.56
C ASP A 445 -2.36 -7.93 24.74
N ALA A 446 -1.53 -7.23 25.54
CA ALA A 446 -2.04 -6.40 26.62
C ALA A 446 -2.86 -5.22 26.06
N ARG A 447 -2.36 -4.56 25.02
CA ARG A 447 -3.05 -3.46 24.34
C ARG A 447 -4.31 -3.91 23.60
N LYS A 448 -4.28 -5.08 22.94
CA LYS A 448 -5.47 -5.74 22.37
C LYS A 448 -6.57 -5.96 23.41
N ASN A 449 -6.19 -6.46 24.59
CA ASN A 449 -7.13 -6.68 25.69
C ASN A 449 -7.68 -5.37 26.28
N GLU A 450 -6.90 -4.28 26.29
CA GLU A 450 -7.35 -2.95 26.69
C GLU A 450 -8.43 -2.39 25.75
N ILE A 451 -8.18 -2.46 24.43
CA ILE A 451 -9.14 -2.03 23.40
C ILE A 451 -10.45 -2.84 23.50
N LEU A 452 -10.35 -4.17 23.62
CA LEU A 452 -11.51 -5.04 23.78
C LEU A 452 -12.27 -4.81 25.09
N ARG A 453 -11.59 -4.38 26.16
CA ARG A 453 -12.22 -4.00 27.43
C ARG A 453 -12.96 -2.67 27.29
N ALA A 454 -12.35 -1.65 26.68
CA ALA A 454 -12.98 -0.35 26.44
C ALA A 454 -14.25 -0.46 25.59
N LEU A 455 -14.23 -1.31 24.55
CA LEU A 455 -15.37 -1.54 23.66
C LEU A 455 -16.44 -2.48 24.25
N SER A 456 -16.25 -3.04 25.45
CA SER A 456 -17.21 -4.00 26.04
C SER A 456 -18.67 -3.49 26.16
N PRO A 457 -18.96 -2.19 26.42
CA PRO A 457 -20.35 -1.69 26.45
C PRO A 457 -21.09 -1.79 25.10
N VAL A 458 -20.36 -1.72 23.99
CA VAL A 458 -20.92 -1.68 22.61
C VAL A 458 -20.72 -2.98 21.84
N ARG A 459 -19.80 -3.85 22.25
CA ARG A 459 -19.42 -5.09 21.55
C ARG A 459 -20.56 -6.10 21.36
N ASN A 460 -21.58 -6.05 22.21
CA ASN A 460 -22.75 -6.94 22.12
C ASN A 460 -23.90 -6.34 21.28
N ASN A 461 -23.74 -5.14 20.74
CA ASN A 461 -24.76 -4.50 19.91
C ASN A 461 -24.69 -5.10 18.48
N PRO A 462 -25.81 -5.59 17.90
CA PRO A 462 -25.81 -6.21 16.57
C PRO A 462 -25.37 -5.24 15.45
N ALA A 463 -25.47 -3.92 15.67
CA ALA A 463 -25.00 -2.89 14.77
C ALA A 463 -23.48 -2.58 14.91
N VAL A 464 -22.70 -3.40 15.66
CA VAL A 464 -21.27 -3.17 15.90
C VAL A 464 -20.46 -4.45 15.70
N LYS A 465 -19.48 -4.41 14.80
CA LYS A 465 -18.50 -5.47 14.56
C LYS A 465 -17.11 -5.00 14.99
N VAL A 466 -16.45 -5.78 15.85
CA VAL A 466 -15.14 -5.44 16.45
C VAL A 466 -14.10 -6.45 16.00
N GLU A 467 -13.09 -6.01 15.27
CA GLU A 467 -11.95 -6.80 14.80
C GLU A 467 -10.65 -6.20 15.33
N VAL A 468 -10.10 -6.78 16.41
CA VAL A 468 -8.81 -6.37 16.98
C VAL A 468 -7.79 -7.49 16.78
N SER A 469 -6.69 -7.19 16.12
CA SER A 469 -5.56 -8.10 15.91
C SER A 469 -4.26 -7.51 16.45
N THR A 470 -3.28 -8.36 16.82
CA THR A 470 -1.93 -7.89 17.12
C THR A 470 -1.01 -7.93 15.90
N VAL A 471 0.08 -7.17 15.92
CA VAL A 471 1.12 -7.25 14.87
C VAL A 471 1.65 -8.68 14.73
N ALA A 472 1.82 -9.41 15.84
CA ALA A 472 2.26 -10.81 15.82
C ALA A 472 1.21 -11.78 15.24
N GLU A 473 -0.10 -11.50 15.38
CA GLU A 473 -1.17 -12.26 14.73
C GLU A 473 -1.26 -11.92 13.23
N ALA A 474 -1.07 -10.66 12.85
CA ALA A 474 -1.03 -10.22 11.46
C ALA A 474 0.16 -10.84 10.69
N LEU A 475 1.34 -10.89 11.31
CA LEU A 475 2.55 -11.53 10.75
C LEU A 475 2.48 -13.06 10.69
N LYS A 476 1.55 -13.70 11.41
CA LYS A 476 1.30 -15.16 11.34
C LYS A 476 0.30 -15.55 10.25
N ARG A 477 -0.33 -14.59 9.58
CA ARG A 477 -0.95 -14.84 8.26
C ARG A 477 0.19 -14.88 7.22
N PRO A 478 0.15 -15.77 6.22
CA PRO A 478 1.28 -15.94 5.30
C PRO A 478 1.46 -14.71 4.39
N SER A 479 2.35 -13.80 4.79
CA SER A 479 2.87 -12.74 3.93
C SER A 479 3.96 -13.33 3.03
N ASN A 480 3.66 -13.55 1.75
CA ASN A 480 4.67 -13.88 0.75
C ASN A 480 5.46 -12.61 0.40
N GLY A 481 6.42 -12.26 1.26
CA GLY A 481 7.38 -11.19 1.05
C GLY A 481 8.46 -11.57 0.04
N SER A 482 8.69 -10.68 -0.92
CA SER A 482 9.78 -10.76 -1.91
C SER A 482 11.17 -10.68 -1.26
N LYS A 483 12.20 -11.06 -2.01
CA LYS A 483 13.60 -10.71 -1.71
C LYS A 483 14.33 -10.23 -2.95
N ASN A 484 15.11 -9.16 -2.75
CA ASN A 484 16.22 -8.64 -3.55
C ASN A 484 15.89 -7.75 -4.76
N ALA A 485 16.28 -6.47 -4.65
CA ALA A 485 16.70 -5.62 -5.75
C ALA A 485 17.90 -4.76 -5.31
N THR A 486 18.83 -4.46 -6.22
CA THR A 486 20.12 -3.80 -5.93
C THR A 486 20.03 -2.27 -5.94
N VAL A 487 20.76 -1.62 -5.04
CA VAL A 487 20.83 -0.16 -4.87
C VAL A 487 22.01 0.44 -5.68
N ARG A 488 21.85 1.68 -6.16
CA ARG A 488 22.97 2.53 -6.61
C ARG A 488 23.21 3.68 -5.63
N GLU A 489 24.50 3.94 -5.44
CA GLU A 489 25.10 4.89 -4.51
C GLU A 489 25.09 6.32 -5.05
N VAL A 490 24.87 7.31 -4.17
CA VAL A 490 25.15 8.74 -4.38
C VAL A 490 25.53 9.35 -3.03
N GLU A 491 26.69 9.99 -2.95
CA GLU A 491 27.19 10.70 -1.77
C GLU A 491 26.33 11.94 -1.43
N VAL A 492 26.11 12.23 -0.15
CA VAL A 492 25.83 13.60 0.34
C VAL A 492 26.54 13.82 1.69
N ALA A 493 27.22 14.95 1.83
CA ALA A 493 28.02 15.31 3.00
C ALA A 493 27.24 16.03 4.11
N ASN A 494 27.86 16.09 5.30
CA ASN A 494 27.52 16.82 6.54
C ASN A 494 26.53 16.15 7.51
N ASN A 495 27.10 15.64 8.60
CA ASN A 495 26.45 14.90 9.68
C ASN A 495 25.92 15.81 10.81
N ARG A 496 25.25 16.93 10.49
CA ARG A 496 24.73 17.90 11.49
C ARG A 496 23.37 18.47 11.08
N THR A 497 22.51 18.72 12.06
CA THR A 497 21.19 19.33 11.84
C THR A 497 21.32 20.84 11.60
N PRO A 498 20.39 21.47 10.85
CA PRO A 498 20.47 22.90 10.56
C PRO A 498 20.48 23.82 11.79
N ALA A 499 19.92 23.40 12.92
CA ALA A 499 19.89 24.15 14.18
C ALA A 499 21.02 23.82 15.19
N ASP A 500 21.97 22.92 14.86
CA ASP A 500 23.07 22.54 15.79
C ASP A 500 23.86 23.77 16.28
N ALA A 501 24.05 24.77 15.42
CA ALA A 501 24.81 25.98 15.76
C ALA A 501 24.14 26.79 16.88
N GLU A 502 22.85 27.08 16.75
CA GLU A 502 22.05 27.82 17.73
C GLU A 502 21.89 27.04 19.04
N LEU A 503 21.63 25.73 18.95
CA LEU A 503 21.52 24.84 20.11
C LEU A 503 22.84 24.77 20.89
N ARG A 504 23.95 24.54 20.20
CA ARG A 504 25.28 24.44 20.81
C ARG A 504 25.73 25.77 21.40
N ALA A 505 25.41 26.91 20.77
CA ALA A 505 25.63 28.23 21.35
C ALA A 505 24.82 28.44 22.63
N TYR A 506 23.56 27.98 22.67
CA TYR A 506 22.71 28.10 23.86
C TYR A 506 23.13 27.18 25.02
N PHE A 507 23.49 25.93 24.74
CA PHE A 507 23.86 24.95 25.77
C PHE A 507 25.31 25.09 26.27
N SER A 508 26.26 25.50 25.42
CA SER A 508 27.65 25.75 25.88
C SER A 508 27.78 26.91 26.88
N ALA A 509 26.79 27.80 26.95
CA ALA A 509 26.69 28.84 27.98
C ALA A 509 26.23 28.31 29.37
N ARG A 510 25.88 27.02 29.47
CA ARG A 510 25.24 26.40 30.65
C ARG A 510 25.81 25.04 31.05
N LEU A 511 26.40 24.31 30.10
CA LEU A 511 26.93 22.96 30.24
C LEU A 511 28.35 22.89 29.67
N VAL A 512 29.10 21.85 30.04
CA VAL A 512 30.49 21.63 29.61
C VAL A 512 30.72 20.18 29.22
N GLY A 513 31.56 19.96 28.19
CA GLY A 513 31.91 18.64 27.69
C GLY A 513 30.72 17.90 27.05
N GLU A 514 30.74 16.57 27.15
CA GLU A 514 29.79 15.63 26.52
C GLU A 514 28.31 15.89 26.93
N ALA A 515 28.09 16.50 28.10
CA ALA A 515 26.76 16.89 28.56
C ALA A 515 26.03 17.87 27.62
N ILE A 516 26.76 18.61 26.78
CA ILE A 516 26.18 19.50 25.76
C ILE A 516 25.45 18.67 24.69
N ASP A 517 26.10 17.62 24.16
CA ASP A 517 25.52 16.80 23.09
C ASP A 517 24.36 15.94 23.59
N GLU A 518 24.42 15.47 24.84
CA GLU A 518 23.27 14.82 25.49
C GLU A 518 22.06 15.74 25.63
N GLU A 519 22.23 16.99 26.10
CA GLU A 519 21.09 17.90 26.24
C GLU A 519 20.56 18.38 24.89
N ILE A 520 21.42 18.54 23.87
CA ILE A 520 20.99 18.81 22.48
C ILE A 520 20.06 17.69 21.98
N ASN A 521 20.44 16.43 22.16
CA ASN A 521 19.62 15.27 21.78
C ASN A 521 18.32 15.22 22.60
N ARG A 522 18.40 15.41 23.93
CA ARG A 522 17.26 15.40 24.84
C ARG A 522 16.25 16.51 24.50
N TYR A 523 16.74 17.73 24.24
CA TYR A 523 15.94 18.88 23.82
C TYR A 523 15.27 18.63 22.46
N THR A 524 16.03 18.14 21.47
CA THR A 524 15.53 17.82 20.13
C THR A 524 14.37 16.83 20.22
N ASN A 525 14.52 15.77 21.03
CA ASN A 525 13.47 14.77 21.22
C ASN A 525 12.21 15.37 21.89
N ARG A 526 12.34 16.23 22.91
CA ARG A 526 11.19 16.92 23.53
C ARG A 526 10.44 17.80 22.52
N VAL A 527 11.18 18.63 21.77
CA VAL A 527 10.61 19.56 20.78
C VAL A 527 9.89 18.82 19.65
N MET A 528 10.51 17.78 19.11
CA MET A 528 9.90 16.94 18.07
C MET A 528 8.66 16.18 18.59
N ALA A 529 8.68 15.69 19.83
CA ALA A 529 7.54 15.02 20.45
C ALA A 529 6.34 15.96 20.63
N HIS A 530 6.54 17.17 21.15
CA HIS A 530 5.45 18.16 21.29
C HIS A 530 4.87 18.60 19.94
N SER A 531 5.73 18.81 18.92
CA SER A 531 5.29 19.12 17.55
C SER A 531 4.41 18.02 16.97
N ARG A 532 4.86 16.76 17.07
CA ARG A 532 4.12 15.58 16.64
C ARG A 532 2.79 15.41 17.39
N GLN A 533 2.79 15.57 18.71
CA GLN A 533 1.60 15.39 19.54
C GLN A 533 0.55 16.49 19.26
N ALA A 534 0.99 17.73 18.98
CA ALA A 534 0.12 18.78 18.47
C ALA A 534 -0.53 18.36 17.13
N LEU A 535 0.27 17.90 16.15
CA LEU A 535 -0.27 17.46 14.86
C LEU A 535 -1.32 16.34 15.02
N LEU A 536 -1.05 15.34 15.86
CA LEU A 536 -2.01 14.25 16.16
C LEU A 536 -3.33 14.78 16.74
N HIS A 537 -3.27 15.73 17.68
CA HIS A 537 -4.46 16.37 18.25
C HIS A 537 -5.25 17.19 17.21
N ALA A 538 -4.58 17.90 16.30
CA ALA A 538 -5.26 18.62 15.23
C ALA A 538 -5.96 17.67 14.24
N SER A 539 -5.28 16.60 13.81
CA SER A 539 -5.88 15.61 12.90
C SER A 539 -7.07 14.89 13.54
N ALA A 540 -6.99 14.53 14.82
CA ALA A 540 -8.13 13.98 15.56
C ALA A 540 -9.30 14.97 15.68
N LEU A 541 -9.02 16.26 15.91
CA LEU A 541 -10.03 17.32 15.96
C LEU A 541 -10.73 17.51 14.60
N LYS A 542 -9.97 17.55 13.49
CA LYS A 542 -10.50 17.60 12.12
C LYS A 542 -11.42 16.42 11.85
N LYS A 543 -10.99 15.19 12.15
CA LYS A 543 -11.82 13.98 11.97
C LYS A 543 -13.13 14.07 12.76
N LEU A 544 -13.10 14.52 14.01
CA LEU A 544 -14.33 14.71 14.81
C LEU A 544 -15.27 15.80 14.27
N ALA A 545 -14.71 16.89 13.73
CA ALA A 545 -15.45 18.03 13.22
C ALA A 545 -16.07 17.81 11.83
N THR A 546 -15.51 16.92 11.01
CA THR A 546 -16.03 16.61 9.66
C THR A 546 -16.87 15.33 9.58
N ARG A 547 -16.89 14.50 10.63
CA ARG A 547 -17.57 13.19 10.61
C ARG A 547 -19.11 13.25 10.57
N PHE A 548 -19.71 14.30 11.14
CA PHE A 548 -21.17 14.44 11.24
C PHE A 548 -21.62 15.74 10.58
N SER A 549 -22.72 15.69 9.81
CA SER A 549 -23.30 16.91 9.23
C SER A 549 -23.98 17.77 10.32
N PRO A 550 -24.11 19.10 10.13
CA PRO A 550 -24.84 19.95 11.07
C PRO A 550 -26.27 19.47 11.34
N GLU A 551 -26.94 18.89 10.33
CA GLU A 551 -28.28 18.33 10.45
C GLU A 551 -28.31 17.06 11.33
N GLN A 552 -27.32 16.16 11.16
CA GLN A 552 -27.16 14.99 12.02
C GLN A 552 -26.88 15.41 13.47
N MET A 553 -26.06 16.45 13.67
CA MET A 553 -25.74 16.99 15.00
C MET A 553 -26.95 17.56 15.73
N HIS A 554 -27.92 18.17 15.02
CA HIS A 554 -29.18 18.64 15.59
C HIS A 554 -30.17 17.51 15.94
N GLY A 555 -29.99 16.31 15.37
CA GLY A 555 -30.82 15.14 15.62
C GLY A 555 -30.39 14.28 16.82
N LEU A 556 -29.21 14.53 17.39
CA LEU A 556 -28.64 13.76 18.49
C LEU A 556 -29.40 13.96 19.81
N ASP A 557 -29.37 12.94 20.68
CA ASP A 557 -29.72 13.12 22.08
C ASP A 557 -28.65 13.94 22.84
N ALA A 558 -29.07 14.58 23.93
CA ALA A 558 -28.21 15.47 24.72
C ALA A 558 -26.99 14.77 25.35
N ALA A 559 -27.03 13.44 25.57
CA ALA A 559 -25.91 12.68 26.12
C ALA A 559 -24.88 12.34 25.04
N ALA A 560 -25.31 12.02 23.82
CA ALA A 560 -24.44 11.87 22.65
C ALA A 560 -23.79 13.21 22.28
N GLN A 561 -24.57 14.28 22.21
CA GLN A 561 -24.05 15.64 21.97
C GLN A 561 -22.98 16.01 23.02
N ALA A 562 -23.25 15.82 24.31
CA ALA A 562 -22.27 16.08 25.38
C ALA A 562 -20.97 15.26 25.23
N LYS A 563 -21.03 14.01 24.78
CA LYS A 563 -19.84 13.16 24.54
C LYS A 563 -19.01 13.66 23.35
N TRP A 564 -19.66 14.01 22.24
CA TRP A 564 -18.97 14.58 21.07
C TRP A 564 -18.29 15.91 21.41
N LEU A 565 -18.99 16.80 22.11
CA LEU A 565 -18.44 18.06 22.63
C LEU A 565 -17.25 17.85 23.57
N ALA A 566 -17.33 16.85 24.47
CA ALA A 566 -16.22 16.51 25.35
C ALA A 566 -14.97 16.05 24.58
N MET A 567 -15.13 15.24 23.53
CA MET A 567 -14.02 14.80 22.67
C MET A 567 -13.37 15.98 21.93
N ILE A 568 -14.16 16.84 21.29
CA ILE A 568 -13.67 18.04 20.60
C ILE A 568 -12.88 18.94 21.56
N ARG A 569 -13.44 19.20 22.75
CA ARG A 569 -12.80 20.00 23.79
C ARG A 569 -11.50 19.37 24.29
N GLU A 570 -11.46 18.05 24.45
CA GLU A 570 -10.26 17.33 24.85
C GLU A 570 -9.14 17.45 23.80
N GLN A 571 -9.45 17.23 22.51
CA GLN A 571 -8.47 17.33 21.43
C GLN A 571 -7.95 18.78 21.26
N ALA A 572 -8.83 19.79 21.31
CA ALA A 572 -8.42 21.20 21.26
C ALA A 572 -7.57 21.62 22.47
N THR A 573 -7.88 21.11 23.67
CA THR A 573 -7.10 21.37 24.89
C THR A 573 -5.74 20.66 24.87
N GLY A 574 -5.69 19.45 24.34
CA GLY A 574 -4.44 18.72 24.09
C GLY A 574 -3.55 19.51 23.13
N TYR A 575 -4.08 19.85 21.96
CA TYR A 575 -3.40 20.69 20.97
C TYR A 575 -2.79 21.97 21.58
N GLN A 576 -3.62 22.75 22.28
CA GLN A 576 -3.19 24.01 22.87
C GLN A 576 -2.05 23.80 23.88
N ARG A 577 -2.09 22.73 24.68
CA ARG A 577 -1.02 22.42 25.64
C ARG A 577 0.29 22.10 24.94
N GLU A 578 0.25 21.24 23.91
CA GLU A 578 1.45 20.84 23.18
C GLU A 578 2.09 22.03 22.46
N VAL A 579 1.29 22.84 21.74
CA VAL A 579 1.79 24.05 21.06
C VAL A 579 2.29 25.11 22.05
N ALA A 580 1.61 25.33 23.17
CA ALA A 580 2.08 26.25 24.20
C ALA A 580 3.40 25.78 24.84
N THR A 581 3.60 24.47 24.99
CA THR A 581 4.85 23.88 25.53
C THR A 581 5.98 23.98 24.50
N LEU A 582 5.71 23.59 23.25
CA LEU A 582 6.62 23.75 22.11
C LEU A 582 7.09 25.21 21.96
N ARG A 583 6.15 26.17 22.04
CA ARG A 583 6.46 27.61 22.00
C ARG A 583 7.34 28.04 23.19
N GLN A 584 7.16 27.47 24.37
CA GLN A 584 7.99 27.75 25.55
C GLN A 584 9.40 27.17 25.44
N GLU A 585 9.56 25.95 24.89
CA GLU A 585 10.85 25.30 24.65
C GLU A 585 11.66 26.00 23.54
N LEU A 586 11.01 26.43 22.45
CA LEU A 586 11.69 27.09 21.32
C LEU A 586 12.13 28.53 21.63
N ARG A 587 11.36 29.29 22.43
CA ARG A 587 11.55 30.74 22.57
C ARG A 587 12.92 31.15 23.14
N PRO A 588 13.50 30.47 24.15
CA PRO A 588 14.81 30.84 24.72
C PRO A 588 15.99 30.71 23.76
N ILE A 589 15.85 29.90 22.71
CA ILE A 589 16.94 29.60 21.76
C ILE A 589 16.77 30.42 20.47
N PHE A 590 15.56 30.45 19.91
CA PHE A 590 15.29 31.06 18.60
C PHE A 590 14.65 32.45 18.68
N ASN A 591 14.41 32.99 19.89
CA ASN A 591 14.02 34.38 20.17
C ASN A 591 12.83 34.96 19.37
N GLY A 592 11.88 34.11 18.98
CA GLY A 592 10.72 34.57 18.22
C GLY A 592 9.55 35.07 19.08
N SER A 593 8.88 36.09 18.56
CA SER A 593 7.60 36.61 19.03
C SER A 593 6.86 37.23 17.84
N SER A 594 5.58 36.92 17.67
CA SER A 594 4.77 37.47 16.59
C SER A 594 3.31 37.56 17.02
N ALA A 595 2.63 38.63 16.65
CA ALA A 595 1.21 38.78 16.93
C ALA A 595 0.39 37.81 16.06
N ALA A 596 -0.37 36.94 16.71
CA ALA A 596 -1.31 36.04 16.08
C ALA A 596 -2.59 36.77 15.67
N THR A 597 -3.11 36.44 14.49
CA THR A 597 -4.46 36.79 14.06
C THR A 597 -5.50 36.17 14.99
N ASP A 598 -6.53 36.95 15.34
CA ASP A 598 -7.74 36.43 15.98
C ASP A 598 -8.72 36.00 14.88
N GLU A 599 -9.12 34.73 14.88
CA GLU A 599 -10.18 34.19 14.03
C GLU A 599 -11.45 33.99 14.86
N VAL A 600 -12.61 34.34 14.28
CA VAL A 600 -13.91 34.12 14.90
C VAL A 600 -14.39 32.71 14.56
N VAL A 601 -14.44 31.86 15.58
CA VAL A 601 -14.95 30.48 15.48
C VAL A 601 -16.35 30.41 16.05
N THR A 602 -17.21 29.68 15.37
CA THR A 602 -18.62 29.42 15.64
C THR A 602 -18.92 27.95 15.30
N GLU A 603 -20.09 27.43 15.69
CA GLU A 603 -20.48 26.07 15.30
C GLU A 603 -20.56 25.91 13.76
N ALA A 604 -21.03 26.94 13.05
CA ALA A 604 -21.24 26.92 11.62
C ALA A 604 -19.95 26.88 10.77
N ASN A 605 -18.81 27.36 11.31
CA ASN A 605 -17.51 27.30 10.64
C ASN A 605 -16.50 26.37 11.34
N LEU A 606 -16.92 25.56 12.32
CA LEU A 606 -16.04 24.65 13.07
C LEU A 606 -15.21 23.76 12.15
N ALA A 607 -15.82 23.09 11.17
CA ALA A 607 -15.14 22.17 10.26
C ALA A 607 -14.00 22.89 9.50
N GLN A 608 -14.28 24.08 8.97
CA GLN A 608 -13.29 24.93 8.29
C GLN A 608 -12.18 25.39 9.25
N SER A 609 -12.50 25.74 10.49
CA SER A 609 -11.51 26.08 11.52
C SER A 609 -10.65 24.89 11.94
N ALA A 610 -11.20 23.67 11.96
CA ALA A 610 -10.46 22.45 12.25
C ALA A 610 -9.54 22.05 11.09
N ASP A 611 -10.01 22.17 9.84
CA ASP A 611 -9.17 22.04 8.63
C ASP A 611 -8.00 23.02 8.68
N ARG A 612 -8.28 24.30 8.95
CA ARG A 612 -7.26 25.35 9.04
C ARG A 612 -6.25 25.11 10.16
N LEU A 613 -6.69 24.57 11.30
CA LEU A 613 -5.79 24.18 12.38
C LEU A 613 -4.83 23.07 11.94
N VAL A 614 -5.31 22.09 11.19
CA VAL A 614 -4.49 21.00 10.64
C VAL A 614 -3.47 21.53 9.63
N GLU A 615 -3.85 22.42 8.71
CA GLU A 615 -2.91 23.06 7.77
C GLU A 615 -1.77 23.81 8.50
N LEU A 616 -2.11 24.62 9.51
CA LEU A 616 -1.13 25.32 10.33
C LEU A 616 -0.24 24.34 11.11
N SER A 617 -0.79 23.22 11.55
CA SER A 617 -0.04 22.17 12.27
C SER A 617 0.98 21.47 11.38
N TYR A 618 0.63 21.16 10.13
CA TYR A 618 1.59 20.61 9.16
C TYR A 618 2.71 21.59 8.85
N ALA A 619 2.39 22.87 8.62
CA ALA A 619 3.40 23.90 8.37
C ALA A 619 4.34 24.09 9.58
N ASN A 620 3.81 24.01 10.80
CA ASN A 620 4.61 24.08 12.02
C ASN A 620 5.48 22.82 12.20
N ASP A 621 4.95 21.60 12.00
CA ASP A 621 5.75 20.37 12.12
C ASP A 621 6.82 20.25 11.03
N GLU A 622 6.53 20.66 9.79
CA GLU A 622 7.55 20.70 8.74
C GLU A 622 8.67 21.68 9.09
N ALA A 623 8.35 22.88 9.59
CA ALA A 623 9.34 23.88 10.00
C ALA A 623 10.21 23.40 11.18
N VAL A 624 9.61 22.75 12.18
CA VAL A 624 10.33 22.13 13.30
C VAL A 624 11.20 20.99 12.77
N ARG A 625 10.64 20.02 12.04
CA ARG A 625 11.36 18.89 11.45
C ARG A 625 12.54 19.35 10.59
N ALA A 626 12.37 20.37 9.75
CA ALA A 626 13.43 20.90 8.90
C ALA A 626 14.58 21.53 9.71
N ALA A 627 14.33 22.10 10.88
CA ALA A 627 15.38 22.63 11.75
C ALA A 627 16.13 21.54 12.53
N PHE A 628 15.44 20.45 12.91
CA PHE A 628 15.94 19.44 13.84
C PHE A 628 16.28 18.07 13.21
N THR A 629 16.15 17.89 11.90
CA THR A 629 16.53 16.64 11.21
C THR A 629 17.55 16.87 10.10
N ILE A 630 18.40 15.86 9.84
CA ILE A 630 19.38 15.90 8.76
C ILE A 630 18.64 15.56 7.45
N SER A 631 18.64 16.48 6.48
CA SER A 631 17.92 16.32 5.21
C SER A 631 18.76 16.80 4.03
N ALA A 632 18.77 16.00 2.96
CA ALA A 632 19.53 16.27 1.73
C ALA A 632 19.06 17.51 0.94
N GLU A 633 17.90 18.11 1.29
CA GLU A 633 17.35 19.29 0.60
C GLU A 633 17.94 20.63 1.07
N GLY A 634 18.83 20.66 2.08
CA GLY A 634 19.53 21.88 2.49
C GLY A 634 18.64 23.01 3.05
N LYS A 635 17.44 22.68 3.55
CA LYS A 635 16.57 23.65 4.23
C LYS A 635 17.26 24.15 5.52
N SER A 636 17.28 25.47 5.71
CA SER A 636 18.00 26.14 6.81
C SER A 636 17.15 26.33 8.06
N ALA A 637 17.79 26.42 9.24
CA ALA A 637 17.17 26.89 10.49
C ALA A 637 16.56 28.30 10.41
N ALA A 638 16.82 29.06 9.33
CA ALA A 638 16.12 30.29 8.99
C ALA A 638 14.58 30.18 9.02
N THR A 639 14.01 28.99 8.79
CA THR A 639 12.55 28.78 8.84
C THR A 639 12.00 28.94 10.26
N ILE A 640 12.64 28.35 11.27
CA ILE A 640 12.15 28.35 12.67
C ILE A 640 12.44 29.69 13.39
N THR A 641 13.39 30.48 12.89
CA THR A 641 13.63 31.86 13.34
C THR A 641 12.73 32.89 12.63
N SER A 642 11.99 32.49 11.59
CA SER A 642 11.17 33.41 10.80
C SER A 642 9.94 33.94 11.57
N ALA A 643 9.63 35.23 11.39
CA ALA A 643 8.41 35.83 11.95
C ALA A 643 7.11 35.22 11.40
N GLN A 644 7.19 34.49 10.28
CA GLN A 644 6.09 33.71 9.70
C GLN A 644 5.81 32.46 10.53
N PHE A 645 6.82 31.66 10.88
CA PHE A 645 6.68 30.49 11.75
C PHE A 645 6.09 30.88 13.10
N TRP A 646 6.64 31.90 13.76
CA TRP A 646 6.13 32.36 15.06
C TRP A 646 4.70 32.92 15.00
N ARG A 647 4.27 33.44 13.84
CA ARG A 647 2.87 33.81 13.60
C ARG A 647 1.99 32.58 13.42
N ALA A 648 2.39 31.62 12.59
CA ALA A 648 1.64 30.38 12.34
C ALA A 648 1.44 29.57 13.62
N LEU A 649 2.49 29.41 14.43
CA LEU A 649 2.44 28.74 15.73
C LEU A 649 1.47 29.42 16.70
N SER A 650 1.54 30.76 16.80
CA SER A 650 0.70 31.54 17.71
C SER A 650 -0.76 31.63 17.23
N SER A 651 -1.00 31.71 15.92
CA SER A 651 -2.35 31.67 15.32
C SER A 651 -2.99 30.29 15.51
N ALA A 652 -2.23 29.20 15.41
CA ALA A 652 -2.74 27.86 15.70
C ALA A 652 -3.12 27.67 17.18
N GLU A 653 -2.29 28.16 18.12
CA GLU A 653 -2.61 28.16 19.56
C GLU A 653 -3.91 28.94 19.85
N LYS A 654 -4.08 30.12 19.23
CA LYS A 654 -5.31 30.92 19.34
C LYS A 654 -6.53 30.23 18.72
N LEU A 655 -6.38 29.63 17.54
CA LEU A 655 -7.47 28.97 16.81
C LEU A 655 -8.00 27.75 17.60
N ALA A 656 -7.11 26.93 18.17
CA ALA A 656 -7.51 25.85 19.06
C ALA A 656 -8.23 26.37 20.32
N ALA A 657 -7.75 27.47 20.93
CA ALA A 657 -8.42 28.11 22.06
C ALA A 657 -9.79 28.73 21.68
N ALA A 658 -9.96 29.18 20.43
CA ALA A 658 -11.25 29.68 19.94
C ALA A 658 -12.25 28.54 19.71
N ILE A 659 -11.81 27.42 19.09
CA ILE A 659 -12.61 26.18 18.98
C ILE A 659 -13.03 25.69 20.38
N GLN A 660 -12.14 25.73 21.37
CA GLN A 660 -12.45 25.35 22.74
C GLN A 660 -13.54 26.24 23.38
N ARG A 661 -13.68 27.51 22.98
CA ARG A 661 -14.66 28.46 23.53
C ARG A 661 -16.07 28.32 22.98
N VAL A 662 -16.23 27.84 21.74
CA VAL A 662 -17.55 27.60 21.13
C VAL A 662 -18.43 26.72 22.03
N TYR A 663 -17.79 25.80 22.77
CA TYR A 663 -18.43 24.78 23.59
C TYR A 663 -18.24 24.99 25.10
N GLN A 664 -18.26 26.26 25.55
CA GLN A 664 -18.19 26.64 26.97
C GLN A 664 -19.51 27.18 27.54
N ASN A 665 -20.51 27.47 26.69
CA ASN A 665 -21.81 28.00 27.07
C ASN A 665 -22.91 26.95 26.89
#